data_AF-A0A1Y5I5C4-F1
#
_entry.id   AF-A0A1Y5I5C4-F1
#
_cell.length_a   1.000
_cell.length_b   1.000
_cell.length_c   1.000
_cell.angle_alpha   90.00
_cell.angle_beta   90.00
_cell.angle_gamma   90.00
#
_symmetry.space_group_name_H-M   'P 1'
#
loop_
_entity.id
_entity.type
_entity.pdbx_description
1 polymer ?
#
loop_
_entity_poly.entity_id
_entity_poly.type
_entity_poly.pdbx_seq_one_letter_code
_entity_poly.pdbx_strand_id
1 'polypeptide(L)'
;MTVRAAAGRVAYGARGEDRRRAATRGTTPRRAAAAAATTTGASLGACAHGYRSASDPELGCVCGHGYTGERCEIDSIPSCDRSETLTCAYVFSNWGDVFNYQSCACVSECEKVLKREHNLTDDEWWRVSRERPENARVCVDSRGRKVDMFTREVVADPSAIKDKNMGLHHHNVCTHNCFGRGACKDRVCYCEPGRFGLLCQFDAEDVLPDTIQASMGTKLDGKREMRIEYYDGLSSHARVPLFTKAYYLDIEKEHLGEDDLHEQSHIEASMYATAVHVAETIVEDRWKRTLLTPRSGTHRFIPFFPANIGTNVGSVEFYLPNVVRQLPNNDGDDDPWYIFVSMQDRGFCSIDGLRGMLPPRSIVLHSFGWQRFPGAQDTKATARCHQPDFDVVIPARRHPNQAPFDEKDFDPSSKNGPMLFFNGGVRKKADQCSGERLLQNRLSCMDEYSQGVRMYVVDTFQNVSGFSINEPHGGDSWSRETMKTAKYCLVAGGHGFDMRLVDGIARGCVPLLTAIQMSYPYDNVLDYSKFALNIGDRWGETSDKLQDLPNTLEKAYAKGDHGDMVRRLRYVHEVYIMEDELTDEAYRQAHPNNVTDAGLATALASIAMVTNVVLPPYFRTTLCHLAYDFLDGRGHEIFKKDALDSFHCSQAERRAV
;
A
#
# COMPACT_ATOMS: atom_id res chain seq x y z
N MET A 1 -52.42 -23.69 4.35
CA MET A 1 -53.66 -23.50 5.12
C MET A 1 -53.28 -23.08 6.53
N THR A 2 -53.59 -21.82 6.88
CA THR A 2 -54.21 -21.33 8.14
C THR A 2 -54.16 -22.27 9.36
N VAL A 3 -53.84 -21.85 10.59
CA VAL A 3 -54.54 -20.83 11.39
C VAL A 3 -53.66 -20.24 12.54
N ARG A 4 -53.95 -18.96 12.79
CA ARG A 4 -53.67 -17.98 13.86
C ARG A 4 -53.76 -18.36 15.36
N ALA A 5 -52.99 -17.58 16.13
CA ALA A 5 -53.30 -16.76 17.32
C ALA A 5 -53.63 -17.40 18.69
N ALA A 6 -53.02 -16.87 19.76
CA ALA A 6 -53.68 -15.90 20.67
C ALA A 6 -52.74 -15.41 21.80
N ALA A 7 -53.12 -14.28 22.38
CA ALA A 7 -52.35 -13.37 23.22
C ALA A 7 -52.49 -13.63 24.73
N GLY A 8 -51.65 -12.95 25.53
CA GLY A 8 -51.83 -12.79 26.97
C GLY A 8 -50.97 -11.67 27.56
N ARG A 9 -51.52 -10.45 27.64
CA ARG A 9 -51.06 -9.37 28.52
C ARG A 9 -51.78 -9.49 29.86
N VAL A 10 -51.08 -9.31 30.98
CA VAL A 10 -51.65 -8.74 32.22
C VAL A 10 -50.61 -7.82 32.88
N ALA A 11 -51.13 -6.75 33.44
CA ALA A 11 -50.50 -5.52 33.89
C ALA A 11 -50.43 -5.42 35.43
N TYR A 12 -49.46 -4.63 35.89
CA TYR A 12 -49.47 -3.68 37.03
C TYR A 12 -49.80 -4.15 38.46
N GLY A 13 -48.88 -3.83 39.38
CA GLY A 13 -49.13 -3.67 40.81
C GLY A 13 -47.97 -2.93 41.48
N ALA A 14 -48.23 -1.69 41.91
CA ALA A 14 -47.26 -0.79 42.56
C ALA A 14 -47.60 -0.58 44.04
N ARG A 15 -46.59 -0.05 44.77
CA ARG A 15 -46.60 0.69 46.06
C ARG A 15 -46.21 -0.07 47.32
N GLY A 16 -45.36 0.57 48.12
CA GLY A 16 -45.18 0.30 49.54
C GLY A 16 -43.90 0.88 50.13
N GLU A 17 -43.99 2.08 50.69
CA GLU A 17 -42.94 2.93 51.27
C GLU A 17 -42.42 2.49 52.67
N ASP A 18 -41.11 2.71 52.87
CA ASP A 18 -40.47 3.52 53.94
C ASP A 18 -40.40 3.02 55.41
N ARG A 19 -39.17 2.99 55.97
CA ARG A 19 -38.84 3.30 57.40
C ARG A 19 -37.32 3.29 57.74
N ARG A 20 -36.75 4.51 57.71
CA ARG A 20 -35.83 5.22 58.65
C ARG A 20 -34.95 4.51 59.72
N ARG A 21 -33.70 5.04 59.77
CA ARG A 21 -32.82 5.48 60.90
C ARG A 21 -31.88 4.49 61.64
N ALA A 22 -30.57 4.78 61.64
CA ALA A 22 -29.81 5.39 62.77
C ALA A 22 -28.29 5.62 62.45
N ALA A 23 -27.70 6.65 63.07
CA ALA A 23 -26.31 7.15 62.95
C ALA A 23 -25.31 6.31 63.80
N THR A 24 -23.96 6.43 63.81
CA THR A 24 -23.10 7.63 63.95
C THR A 24 -21.59 7.26 63.90
N ARG A 25 -20.78 8.11 63.23
CA ARG A 25 -19.37 8.57 63.46
C ARG A 25 -18.21 7.63 63.88
N GLY A 26 -17.09 7.72 63.13
CA GLY A 26 -15.73 7.73 63.71
C GLY A 26 -14.54 7.43 62.78
N THR A 27 -13.75 8.46 62.44
CA THR A 27 -12.30 8.48 62.05
C THR A 27 -11.84 8.28 60.59
N THR A 28 -11.35 9.38 60.01
CA THR A 28 -10.44 9.54 58.85
C THR A 28 -8.96 9.44 59.30
N PRO A 29 -7.91 9.22 58.44
CA PRO A 29 -7.69 9.94 57.17
C PRO A 29 -7.04 9.20 55.96
N ARG A 30 -7.43 9.69 54.77
CA ARG A 30 -6.67 9.87 53.50
C ARG A 30 -5.74 8.76 52.99
N ARG A 31 -6.22 8.04 51.97
CA ARG A 31 -5.52 7.79 50.69
C ARG A 31 -6.55 7.78 49.57
N ALA A 32 -6.49 8.77 48.67
CA ALA A 32 -7.33 8.84 47.49
C ALA A 32 -6.82 7.78 46.48
N ALA A 33 -7.57 6.68 46.36
CA ALA A 33 -7.46 5.76 45.24
C ALA A 33 -8.45 6.22 44.16
N ALA A 34 -7.98 6.16 42.92
CA ALA A 34 -8.71 6.52 41.71
C ALA A 34 -10.08 5.83 41.66
N ALA A 35 -11.13 6.63 41.55
CA ALA A 35 -12.46 6.14 41.27
C ALA A 35 -12.53 5.72 39.79
N ALA A 36 -12.79 4.44 39.58
CA ALA A 36 -13.29 3.91 38.33
C ALA A 36 -14.55 4.70 37.91
N ALA A 37 -14.45 5.42 36.80
CA ALA A 37 -15.60 6.06 36.19
C ALA A 37 -16.43 4.99 35.47
N THR A 38 -17.51 4.58 36.10
CA THR A 38 -18.65 3.91 35.47
C THR A 38 -19.22 4.84 34.39
N THR A 39 -18.97 4.51 33.12
CA THR A 39 -19.59 5.13 31.96
C THR A 39 -21.08 4.78 31.88
N THR A 40 -21.91 5.56 32.55
CA THR A 40 -23.34 5.68 32.24
C THR A 40 -23.52 6.59 31.03
N GLY A 41 -24.30 6.16 30.04
CA GLY A 41 -24.49 6.78 28.74
C GLY A 41 -24.81 8.28 28.77
N ALA A 42 -23.78 9.11 28.60
CA ALA A 42 -23.92 10.41 27.98
C ALA A 42 -24.10 10.20 26.47
N SER A 43 -25.07 10.87 25.87
CA SER A 43 -25.24 10.90 24.42
C SER A 43 -23.90 11.23 23.74
N LEU A 44 -23.31 10.28 23.02
CA LEU A 44 -22.09 10.51 22.24
C LEU A 44 -22.43 11.51 21.13
N GLY A 45 -22.26 12.80 21.39
CA GLY A 45 -22.55 13.86 20.41
C GLY A 45 -21.67 13.70 19.15
N ALA A 46 -22.21 14.04 17.97
CA ALA A 46 -21.46 13.97 16.72
C ALA A 46 -20.27 14.94 16.68
N CYS A 47 -19.23 14.59 15.94
CA CYS A 47 -18.18 15.55 15.58
C CYS A 47 -18.74 16.53 14.55
N ALA A 48 -18.49 17.83 14.72
CA ALA A 48 -18.97 18.86 13.80
C ALA A 48 -18.23 18.80 12.45
N HIS A 49 -16.90 18.67 12.50
CA HIS A 49 -16.04 18.57 11.32
C HIS A 49 -15.01 17.44 11.43
N GLY A 50 -15.48 16.19 11.33
CA GLY A 50 -14.61 15.00 11.41
C GLY A 50 -15.39 13.73 11.74
N TYR A 51 -14.73 12.79 12.41
CA TYR A 51 -15.32 11.52 12.84
C TYR A 51 -14.83 11.11 14.22
N ARG A 52 -15.49 10.13 14.83
CA ARG A 52 -15.02 9.49 16.05
C ARG A 52 -14.12 8.31 15.70
N SER A 53 -12.96 8.24 16.35
CA SER A 53 -12.04 7.12 16.11
C SER A 53 -12.66 5.82 16.60
N ALA A 54 -12.60 4.80 15.75
CA ALA A 54 -12.95 3.43 16.10
C ALA A 54 -11.76 2.69 16.74
N SER A 55 -10.54 3.06 16.36
CA SER A 55 -9.28 2.47 16.86
C SER A 55 -8.88 2.97 18.23
N ASP A 56 -9.22 4.21 18.57
CA ASP A 56 -8.92 4.82 19.85
C ASP A 56 -10.11 5.69 20.32
N PRO A 57 -11.04 5.09 21.08
CA PRO A 57 -12.21 5.79 21.61
C PRO A 57 -11.87 6.94 22.56
N GLU A 58 -10.66 6.96 23.16
CA GLU A 58 -10.24 8.02 24.08
C GLU A 58 -9.85 9.30 23.34
N LEU A 59 -9.51 9.24 22.05
CA LEU A 59 -9.25 10.42 21.20
C LEU A 59 -10.46 11.33 21.04
N GLY A 60 -11.68 10.84 21.29
CA GLY A 60 -12.90 11.60 21.06
C GLY A 60 -13.16 11.83 19.57
N CYS A 61 -13.01 13.08 19.10
CA CYS A 61 -13.19 13.45 17.70
C CYS A 61 -11.84 13.65 16.98
N VAL A 62 -11.65 12.94 15.88
CA VAL A 62 -10.55 13.15 14.95
C VAL A 62 -10.99 14.20 13.93
N CYS A 63 -10.43 15.41 14.04
CA CYS A 63 -10.86 16.55 13.24
C CYS A 63 -10.40 16.50 11.78
N GLY A 64 -11.24 17.01 10.89
CA GLY A 64 -10.88 17.29 9.51
C GLY A 64 -9.75 18.32 9.42
N HIS A 65 -9.16 18.44 8.22
CA HIS A 65 -8.08 19.39 8.01
C HIS A 65 -8.52 20.83 8.32
N GLY A 66 -7.72 21.54 9.12
CA GLY A 66 -8.00 22.93 9.48
C GLY A 66 -9.04 23.11 10.59
N TYR A 67 -9.58 22.04 11.16
CA TYR A 67 -10.53 22.11 12.28
C TYR A 67 -9.89 21.63 13.59
N THR A 68 -10.36 22.20 14.70
CA THR A 68 -9.91 21.86 16.06
C THR A 68 -11.06 22.03 17.07
N GLY A 69 -10.78 21.80 18.35
CA GLY A 69 -11.78 21.74 19.42
C GLY A 69 -12.19 20.30 19.76
N GLU A 70 -12.88 20.13 20.88
CA GLU A 70 -13.27 18.80 21.40
C GLU A 70 -14.24 18.07 20.45
N ARG A 71 -15.04 18.82 19.69
CA ARG A 71 -15.98 18.30 18.68
C ARG A 71 -15.64 18.78 17.28
N CYS A 72 -14.43 19.29 17.06
CA CYS A 72 -14.00 19.84 15.77
C CYS A 72 -14.86 21.02 15.29
N GLU A 73 -15.29 21.87 16.21
CA GLU A 73 -16.18 23.01 15.96
C GLU A 73 -15.45 24.33 15.64
N ILE A 74 -14.13 24.37 15.83
CA ILE A 74 -13.33 25.57 15.65
C ILE A 74 -12.60 25.50 14.31
N ASP A 75 -12.87 26.47 13.43
CA ASP A 75 -12.06 26.71 12.23
C ASP A 75 -10.73 27.38 12.62
N SER A 76 -9.62 26.66 12.43
CA SER A 76 -8.27 27.13 12.76
C SER A 76 -7.52 27.76 11.59
N ILE A 77 -8.08 27.72 10.39
CA ILE A 77 -7.51 28.30 9.16
C ILE A 77 -8.54 29.11 8.34
N PRO A 78 -9.31 30.02 8.98
CA PRO A 78 -10.43 30.71 8.32
C PRO A 78 -10.01 31.59 7.14
N SER A 79 -8.74 31.93 7.00
CA SER A 79 -8.21 32.73 5.90
C SER A 79 -7.74 31.92 4.70
N CYS A 80 -7.75 30.57 4.80
CA CYS A 80 -7.37 29.67 3.72
C CYS A 80 -8.56 29.36 2.80
N ASP A 81 -8.30 29.35 1.48
CA ASP A 81 -9.24 28.75 0.54
C ASP A 81 -9.03 27.24 0.55
N ARG A 82 -10.01 26.50 1.10
CA ARG A 82 -9.97 25.04 1.21
C ARG A 82 -10.14 24.33 -0.12
N SER A 83 -10.75 24.99 -1.11
CA SER A 83 -10.89 24.42 -2.46
C SER A 83 -9.56 24.38 -3.21
N GLU A 84 -8.64 25.29 -2.86
CA GLU A 84 -7.29 25.38 -3.42
C GLU A 84 -6.23 24.75 -2.49
N THR A 85 -6.47 24.75 -1.18
CA THR A 85 -5.53 24.25 -0.16
C THR A 85 -5.89 22.84 0.27
N LEU A 86 -5.16 21.84 -0.24
CA LEU A 86 -5.37 20.44 0.13
C LEU A 86 -5.07 20.17 1.62
N THR A 87 -3.94 20.65 2.13
CA THR A 87 -3.62 20.69 3.57
C THR A 87 -2.66 21.84 3.87
N CYS A 88 -2.51 22.21 5.14
CA CYS A 88 -1.46 23.12 5.58
C CYS A 88 -0.06 22.63 5.23
N ALA A 89 0.19 21.31 5.19
CA ALA A 89 1.47 20.79 4.72
C ALA A 89 1.71 21.15 3.24
N TYR A 90 0.65 21.28 2.44
CA TYR A 90 0.71 21.68 1.03
C TYR A 90 1.15 23.14 0.84
N VAL A 91 0.64 24.06 1.69
CA VAL A 91 1.04 25.49 1.73
C VAL A 91 2.56 25.64 1.86
N PHE A 92 3.17 24.68 2.51
CA PHE A 92 4.59 24.63 2.81
C PHE A 92 5.33 23.56 1.98
N SER A 93 4.79 23.12 0.86
CA SER A 93 5.47 22.16 -0.01
C SER A 93 6.19 22.87 -1.17
N ASN A 94 7.21 22.23 -1.75
CA ASN A 94 7.89 22.73 -2.94
C ASN A 94 7.00 22.72 -4.22
N TRP A 95 5.73 22.34 -4.09
CA TRP A 95 4.74 22.25 -5.17
C TRP A 95 3.86 23.50 -5.31
N GLY A 96 4.22 24.59 -4.64
CA GLY A 96 3.60 25.91 -4.85
C GLY A 96 3.54 26.35 -6.32
N ASP A 97 4.28 25.67 -7.21
CA ASP A 97 4.24 25.82 -8.66
C ASP A 97 3.02 25.16 -9.35
N VAL A 98 2.06 24.56 -8.63
CA VAL A 98 0.87 23.92 -9.25
C VAL A 98 -0.44 24.61 -8.89
N PHE A 99 -0.46 25.42 -7.83
CA PHE A 99 -1.67 26.08 -7.33
C PHE A 99 -1.45 27.59 -7.18
N ASN A 100 -2.56 28.31 -7.02
CA ASN A 100 -2.51 29.73 -6.74
C ASN A 100 -1.77 30.01 -5.42
N TYR A 101 -1.02 31.11 -5.39
CA TYR A 101 -0.37 31.59 -4.17
C TYR A 101 -1.42 31.84 -3.07
N GLN A 102 -1.23 31.23 -1.91
CA GLN A 102 -2.13 31.39 -0.77
C GLN A 102 -1.98 32.76 -0.10
N SER A 103 -3.00 33.18 0.64
CA SER A 103 -2.96 34.41 1.41
C SER A 103 -1.90 34.32 2.51
N CYS A 104 -1.20 35.43 2.78
CA CYS A 104 -0.23 35.47 3.87
C CYS A 104 -0.86 35.24 5.26
N ALA A 105 -2.16 35.48 5.40
CA ALA A 105 -2.94 35.12 6.57
C ALA A 105 -3.09 33.60 6.70
N CYS A 106 -3.49 32.92 5.62
CA CYS A 106 -3.55 31.46 5.54
C CYS A 106 -2.22 30.81 5.90
N VAL A 107 -1.10 31.30 5.34
CA VAL A 107 0.24 30.79 5.69
C VAL A 107 0.50 30.88 7.20
N SER A 108 0.15 32.00 7.82
CA SER A 108 0.38 32.23 9.25
C SER A 108 -0.51 31.35 10.14
N GLU A 109 -1.73 31.07 9.69
CA GLU A 109 -2.65 30.14 10.37
C GLU A 109 -2.16 28.70 10.25
N CYS A 110 -1.76 28.28 9.05
CA CYS A 110 -1.21 26.95 8.79
C CYS A 110 0.09 26.68 9.54
N GLU A 111 0.98 27.67 9.68
CA GLU A 111 2.18 27.55 10.51
C GLU A 111 1.80 27.16 11.95
N LYS A 112 0.82 27.85 12.54
CA LYS A 112 0.38 27.60 13.92
C LYS A 112 -0.19 26.19 14.07
N VAL A 113 -1.01 25.76 13.11
CA VAL A 113 -1.60 24.42 13.11
C VAL A 113 -0.51 23.35 13.05
N LEU A 114 0.42 23.46 12.08
CA LEU A 114 1.50 22.48 11.92
C LEU A 114 2.44 22.45 13.12
N LYS A 115 2.86 23.61 13.66
CA LYS A 115 3.72 23.65 14.85
C LYS A 115 3.06 23.00 16.07
N ARG A 116 1.77 23.27 16.28
CA ARG A 116 0.98 22.65 17.36
C ARG A 116 0.89 21.14 17.18
N GLU A 117 0.51 20.68 16.00
CA GLU A 117 0.28 19.25 15.75
C GLU A 117 1.56 18.42 15.70
N HIS A 118 2.66 19.01 15.25
CA HIS A 118 3.96 18.35 15.20
C HIS A 118 4.79 18.59 16.47
N ASN A 119 4.29 19.38 17.43
CA ASN A 119 5.01 19.80 18.63
C ASN A 119 6.42 20.35 18.29
N LEU A 120 6.52 21.15 17.23
CA LEU A 120 7.79 21.71 16.75
C LEU A 120 8.11 23.01 17.46
N THR A 121 9.38 23.17 17.83
CA THR A 121 9.92 24.46 18.25
C THR A 121 10.04 25.42 17.07
N ASP A 122 10.18 26.72 17.37
CA ASP A 122 10.43 27.74 16.35
C ASP A 122 11.68 27.38 15.53
N ASP A 123 12.77 26.98 16.18
CA ASP A 123 14.04 26.65 15.52
C ASP A 123 13.93 25.43 14.59
N GLU A 124 13.19 24.39 15.01
CA GLU A 124 12.94 23.22 14.17
C GLU A 124 12.10 23.58 12.94
N TRP A 125 11.05 24.39 13.13
CA TRP A 125 10.23 24.90 12.04
C TRP A 125 11.06 25.77 11.07
N TRP A 126 11.92 26.64 11.60
CA TRP A 126 12.81 27.50 10.82
C TRP A 126 13.76 26.69 9.93
N ARG A 127 14.31 25.57 10.41
CA ARG A 127 15.17 24.68 9.64
C ARG A 127 14.42 24.04 8.46
N VAL A 128 13.21 23.52 8.71
CA VAL A 128 12.40 22.81 7.70
C VAL A 128 11.79 23.75 6.65
N SER A 129 11.66 25.03 6.96
CA SER A 129 10.98 26.01 6.10
C SER A 129 11.92 26.86 5.22
N ARG A 130 13.18 27.07 5.62
CA ARG A 130 14.16 27.89 4.87
C ARG A 130 14.95 27.16 3.78
N GLU A 131 15.06 25.84 3.82
CA GLU A 131 15.76 25.05 2.78
C GLU A 131 14.99 24.98 1.45
N ARG A 132 13.97 25.83 1.27
CA ARG A 132 13.10 25.84 0.10
C ARG A 132 13.57 26.80 -0.98
N PRO A 133 13.32 26.47 -2.26
CA PRO A 133 13.49 27.40 -3.37
C PRO A 133 12.72 28.71 -3.12
N GLU A 134 13.29 29.85 -3.54
CA GLU A 134 12.69 31.18 -3.34
C GLU A 134 11.27 31.29 -3.94
N ASN A 135 10.99 30.64 -5.06
CA ASN A 135 9.66 30.60 -5.68
C ASN A 135 8.62 29.86 -4.82
N ALA A 136 9.03 28.90 -3.99
CA ALA A 136 8.16 28.16 -3.07
C ALA A 136 7.91 28.92 -1.74
N ARG A 137 8.46 30.13 -1.60
CA ARG A 137 8.35 30.96 -0.37
C ARG A 137 7.43 32.17 -0.55
N VAL A 138 6.50 32.14 -1.50
CA VAL A 138 5.69 33.32 -1.86
C VAL A 138 4.24 33.21 -1.35
N CYS A 139 3.71 34.30 -0.81
CA CYS A 139 2.29 34.45 -0.47
C CYS A 139 1.74 35.80 -0.94
N VAL A 140 0.42 35.93 -0.96
CA VAL A 140 -0.29 37.17 -1.33
C VAL A 140 -0.67 37.96 -0.08
N ASP A 141 -0.15 39.18 0.05
CA ASP A 141 -0.49 40.05 1.17
C ASP A 141 -1.91 40.65 1.05
N SER A 142 -2.36 41.37 2.07
CA SER A 142 -3.69 42.00 2.09
C SER A 142 -3.91 43.08 1.01
N ARG A 143 -2.86 43.46 0.28
CA ARG A 143 -2.90 44.43 -0.82
C ARG A 143 -2.75 43.75 -2.19
N GLY A 144 -2.75 42.41 -2.24
CA GLY A 144 -2.60 41.65 -3.47
C GLY A 144 -1.15 41.55 -3.97
N ARG A 145 -0.16 41.95 -3.16
CA ARG A 145 1.25 41.90 -3.55
C ARG A 145 1.85 40.53 -3.22
N LYS A 146 2.65 40.01 -4.13
CA LYS A 146 3.46 38.80 -3.90
C LYS A 146 4.64 39.18 -3.00
N VAL A 147 4.75 38.52 -1.86
CA VAL A 147 5.81 38.75 -0.88
C VAL A 147 6.42 37.44 -0.44
N ASP A 148 7.66 37.47 0.04
CA ASP A 148 8.24 36.34 0.75
C ASP A 148 7.45 36.10 2.05
N MET A 149 7.04 34.86 2.27
CA MET A 149 6.14 34.50 3.36
C MET A 149 6.80 34.61 4.74
N PHE A 150 8.14 34.63 4.82
CA PHE A 150 8.89 34.77 6.07
C PHE A 150 9.37 36.21 6.30
N THR A 151 9.98 36.85 5.28
CA THR A 151 10.53 38.21 5.42
C THR A 151 9.49 39.30 5.19
N ARG A 152 8.39 38.98 4.50
CA ARG A 152 7.34 39.92 4.05
C ARG A 152 7.84 40.97 3.07
N GLU A 153 9.01 40.78 2.48
CA GLU A 153 9.56 41.63 1.44
C GLU A 153 8.91 41.32 0.09
N VAL A 154 8.73 42.34 -0.74
CA VAL A 154 8.13 42.17 -2.08
C VAL A 154 9.09 41.39 -2.97
N VAL A 155 8.60 40.32 -3.58
CA VAL A 155 9.37 39.52 -4.54
C VAL A 155 9.04 39.97 -5.97
N ALA A 156 10.07 40.04 -6.83
CA ALA A 156 9.87 40.22 -8.26
C ALA A 156 9.20 38.96 -8.82
N ASP A 157 8.17 39.16 -9.66
CA ASP A 157 7.24 38.12 -10.13
C ASP A 157 7.98 36.81 -10.49
N PRO A 158 7.93 35.77 -9.62
CA PRO A 158 8.61 34.51 -9.91
C PRO A 158 8.08 34.00 -11.24
N SER A 159 8.99 33.61 -12.14
CA SER A 159 8.69 33.16 -13.50
C SER A 159 7.38 32.38 -13.55
N ALA A 160 6.44 32.88 -14.36
CA ALA A 160 5.06 32.43 -14.46
C ALA A 160 4.95 30.92 -14.28
N ILE A 161 4.37 30.52 -13.14
CA ILE A 161 3.83 29.19 -12.96
C ILE A 161 2.87 28.98 -14.13
N LYS A 162 3.17 28.03 -15.02
CA LYS A 162 2.24 27.68 -16.09
C LYS A 162 0.97 27.19 -15.40
N ASP A 163 -0.12 27.94 -15.54
CA ASP A 163 -1.47 27.54 -15.13
C ASP A 163 -1.76 26.15 -15.69
N LYS A 164 -1.48 25.12 -14.89
CA LYS A 164 -2.04 23.81 -15.11
C LYS A 164 -3.32 23.82 -14.30
N ASN A 165 -4.42 24.20 -14.94
CA ASN A 165 -5.77 23.98 -14.42
C ASN A 165 -5.88 22.53 -13.96
N MET A 166 -5.75 22.29 -12.65
CA MET A 166 -6.32 21.09 -12.06
C MET A 166 -7.83 21.32 -12.12
N GLY A 167 -8.50 20.61 -13.03
CA GLY A 167 -9.94 20.76 -13.24
C GLY A 167 -10.71 20.76 -11.91
N LEU A 168 -11.56 21.77 -11.74
CA LEU A 168 -12.37 22.03 -10.55
C LEU A 168 -13.38 20.92 -10.17
N HIS A 169 -13.44 19.84 -10.97
CA HIS A 169 -14.49 18.82 -10.89
C HIS A 169 -14.10 17.55 -10.11
N HIS A 170 -12.91 17.49 -9.47
CA HIS A 170 -12.44 16.30 -8.74
C HIS A 170 -12.26 16.52 -7.21
N HIS A 171 -12.97 17.49 -6.62
CA HIS A 171 -12.60 18.04 -5.31
C HIS A 171 -13.30 17.44 -4.09
N ASN A 172 -14.40 16.69 -4.23
CA ASN A 172 -15.18 16.13 -3.11
C ASN A 172 -15.51 14.64 -3.28
N VAL A 173 -14.50 13.81 -3.53
CA VAL A 173 -14.68 12.36 -3.62
C VAL A 173 -13.85 11.68 -2.54
N CYS A 174 -14.51 10.80 -1.80
CA CYS A 174 -13.96 10.02 -0.71
C CYS A 174 -14.12 8.55 -1.06
N THR A 175 -13.20 7.70 -0.61
CA THR A 175 -13.29 6.24 -0.76
C THR A 175 -14.62 5.70 -0.31
N HIS A 176 -15.20 4.85 -1.15
CA HIS A 176 -16.52 4.24 -0.95
C HIS A 176 -17.62 5.25 -0.60
N ASN A 177 -17.47 6.52 -1.00
CA ASN A 177 -18.39 7.60 -0.67
C ASN A 177 -18.75 7.66 0.84
N CYS A 178 -17.75 7.52 1.71
CA CYS A 178 -17.96 7.45 3.17
C CYS A 178 -18.95 6.35 3.60
N PHE A 179 -18.99 5.24 2.84
CA PHE A 179 -19.95 4.13 2.94
C PHE A 179 -21.42 4.57 2.90
N GLY A 180 -21.70 5.76 2.34
CA GLY A 180 -23.02 6.39 2.38
C GLY A 180 -23.49 6.78 3.79
N ARG A 181 -22.56 6.91 4.75
CA ARG A 181 -22.82 7.18 6.18
C ARG A 181 -22.20 8.49 6.67
N GLY A 182 -21.89 9.40 5.74
CA GLY A 182 -21.27 10.68 6.01
C GLY A 182 -21.24 11.56 4.77
N ALA A 183 -20.83 12.82 4.95
CA ALA A 183 -20.59 13.73 3.84
C ALA A 183 -19.10 13.79 3.51
N CYS A 184 -18.75 13.62 2.24
CA CYS A 184 -17.39 13.90 1.77
C CYS A 184 -17.20 15.41 1.59
N LYS A 185 -16.23 15.99 2.31
CA LYS A 185 -15.82 17.38 2.11
C LYS A 185 -14.30 17.45 2.18
N ASP A 186 -13.67 18.13 1.24
CA ASP A 186 -12.21 18.28 1.21
C ASP A 186 -11.49 16.92 1.30
N ARG A 187 -12.08 15.87 0.70
CA ARG A 187 -11.60 14.47 0.68
C ARG A 187 -11.52 13.80 2.07
N VAL A 188 -12.28 14.30 3.04
CA VAL A 188 -12.43 13.70 4.37
C VAL A 188 -13.90 13.35 4.58
N CYS A 189 -14.16 12.24 5.26
CA CYS A 189 -15.51 11.84 5.65
C CYS A 189 -15.94 12.51 6.96
N TYR A 190 -17.08 13.18 6.90
CA TYR A 190 -17.74 13.85 8.02
C TYR A 190 -18.91 12.97 8.43
N CYS A 191 -18.71 12.16 9.46
CA CYS A 191 -19.61 11.06 9.75
C CYS A 191 -20.91 11.49 10.42
N GLU A 192 -21.99 10.81 10.07
CA GLU A 192 -23.28 10.97 10.73
C GLU A 192 -23.20 10.57 12.21
N PRO A 193 -24.11 11.07 13.08
CA PRO A 193 -24.17 10.65 14.47
C PRO A 193 -24.25 9.13 14.62
N GLY A 194 -23.41 8.55 15.49
CA GLY A 194 -23.37 7.10 15.74
C GLY A 194 -22.50 6.30 14.74
N ARG A 195 -21.80 6.98 13.84
CA ARG A 195 -20.81 6.38 12.93
C ARG A 195 -19.39 6.68 13.39
N PHE A 196 -18.50 5.71 13.15
CA PHE A 196 -17.12 5.73 13.59
C PHE A 196 -16.21 5.29 12.44
N GLY A 197 -14.92 5.59 12.53
CA GLY A 197 -13.98 5.26 11.47
C GLY A 197 -13.67 6.43 10.54
N LEU A 198 -12.47 6.43 9.96
CA LEU A 198 -12.02 7.39 8.94
C LEU A 198 -12.97 7.49 7.73
N LEU A 199 -13.65 6.39 7.39
CA LEU A 199 -14.56 6.29 6.23
C LEU A 199 -16.03 6.17 6.68
N CYS A 200 -16.33 6.42 7.96
CA CYS A 200 -17.66 6.18 8.55
C CYS A 200 -18.13 4.72 8.46
N GLN A 201 -17.18 3.79 8.37
CA GLN A 201 -17.43 2.39 8.06
C GLN A 201 -17.97 1.57 9.24
N PHE A 202 -17.87 2.07 10.48
CA PHE A 202 -18.33 1.37 11.68
C PHE A 202 -19.57 2.02 12.28
N ASP A 203 -20.46 1.22 12.86
CA ASP A 203 -21.56 1.68 13.70
C ASP A 203 -21.28 1.50 15.19
N ALA A 204 -22.26 1.87 16.03
CA ALA A 204 -22.13 1.79 17.47
C ALA A 204 -21.96 0.34 17.98
N GLU A 205 -22.53 -0.66 17.31
CA GLU A 205 -22.44 -2.07 17.72
C GLU A 205 -21.04 -2.63 17.44
N ASP A 206 -20.44 -2.24 16.31
CA ASP A 206 -19.09 -2.62 15.92
C ASP A 206 -18.04 -2.19 16.97
N VAL A 207 -18.24 -1.03 17.60
CA VAL A 207 -17.27 -0.45 18.55
C VAL A 207 -17.54 -0.82 20.03
N LEU A 208 -18.55 -1.63 20.31
CA LEU A 208 -18.84 -2.10 21.68
C LEU A 208 -17.73 -3.03 22.21
N PRO A 209 -17.31 -2.90 23.49
CA PRO A 209 -16.29 -3.75 24.09
C PRO A 209 -16.54 -5.26 23.94
N ASP A 210 -17.80 -5.70 24.09
CA ASP A 210 -18.15 -7.13 24.02
C ASP A 210 -18.01 -7.67 22.59
N THR A 211 -18.38 -6.89 21.57
CA THR A 211 -18.17 -7.21 20.15
C THR A 211 -16.68 -7.35 19.84
N ILE A 212 -15.85 -6.49 20.43
CA ILE A 212 -14.39 -6.51 20.27
C ILE A 212 -13.76 -7.70 21.00
N GLN A 213 -14.22 -8.07 22.18
CA GLN A 213 -13.74 -9.28 22.84
C GLN A 213 -14.10 -10.55 22.07
N ALA A 214 -15.28 -10.57 21.45
CA ALA A 214 -15.69 -11.65 20.56
C ALA A 214 -14.86 -11.67 19.25
N SER A 215 -14.36 -10.52 18.78
CA SER A 215 -13.57 -10.42 17.54
C SER A 215 -12.09 -10.81 17.70
N MET A 216 -11.57 -10.92 18.94
CA MET A 216 -10.19 -11.35 19.24
C MET A 216 -9.86 -12.78 18.77
N GLY A 217 -10.87 -13.53 18.30
CA GLY A 217 -10.71 -14.75 17.51
C GLY A 217 -10.33 -15.99 18.31
N THR A 218 -10.58 -17.15 17.72
CA THR A 218 -10.08 -18.42 18.24
C THR A 218 -8.59 -18.58 17.90
N LYS A 219 -7.86 -19.30 18.75
CA LYS A 219 -6.49 -19.70 18.43
C LYS A 219 -6.50 -20.99 17.62
N LEU A 220 -5.65 -21.08 16.60
CA LEU A 220 -5.32 -22.34 15.92
C LEU A 220 -3.85 -22.65 16.16
N ASP A 221 -3.54 -23.87 16.61
CA ASP A 221 -2.19 -24.30 16.99
C ASP A 221 -1.48 -23.32 17.95
N GLY A 222 -2.25 -22.74 18.87
CA GLY A 222 -1.76 -21.76 19.84
C GLY A 222 -1.51 -20.35 19.30
N LYS A 223 -1.67 -20.12 17.98
CA LYS A 223 -1.48 -18.83 17.31
C LYS A 223 -2.80 -18.08 17.16
N ARG A 224 -2.76 -16.74 17.19
CA ARG A 224 -3.93 -15.89 16.93
C ARG A 224 -4.26 -15.89 15.44
N GLU A 225 -5.54 -15.83 15.10
CA GLU A 225 -5.96 -15.53 13.73
C GLU A 225 -5.61 -14.07 13.36
N MET A 226 -5.25 -13.84 12.10
CA MET A 226 -4.96 -12.50 11.59
C MET A 226 -6.22 -11.63 11.61
N ARG A 227 -6.07 -10.41 12.13
CA ARG A 227 -7.07 -9.34 12.13
C ARG A 227 -6.32 -8.03 11.88
N ILE A 228 -6.76 -7.28 10.89
CA ILE A 228 -6.17 -6.01 10.48
C ILE A 228 -7.11 -4.88 10.92
N GLU A 229 -6.64 -4.10 11.87
CA GLU A 229 -7.28 -2.86 12.27
C GLU A 229 -6.94 -1.77 11.23
N TYR A 230 -7.95 -1.10 10.68
CA TYR A 230 -7.70 0.08 9.84
C TYR A 230 -7.52 1.29 10.75
N TYR A 231 -6.28 1.74 10.91
CA TYR A 231 -5.94 2.71 11.95
C TYR A 231 -6.41 4.11 11.59
N ASP A 232 -7.44 4.59 12.29
CA ASP A 232 -8.09 5.87 12.00
C ASP A 232 -7.72 7.00 12.97
N GLY A 233 -6.80 6.75 13.90
CA GLY A 233 -6.37 7.70 14.94
C GLY A 233 -5.40 8.78 14.46
N LEU A 234 -4.95 8.75 13.20
CA LEU A 234 -4.05 9.77 12.66
C LEU A 234 -4.74 11.15 12.58
N SER A 235 -4.02 12.21 12.94
CA SER A 235 -4.47 13.60 12.72
C SER A 235 -4.66 13.91 11.23
N SER A 236 -5.38 15.00 10.91
CA SER A 236 -5.64 15.40 9.51
C SER A 236 -4.39 15.85 8.77
N HIS A 237 -3.27 16.09 9.46
CA HIS A 237 -2.01 16.50 8.86
C HIS A 237 -1.02 15.33 8.71
N ALA A 238 -1.14 14.28 9.53
CA ALA A 238 -0.46 13.00 9.30
C ALA A 238 -1.17 12.15 8.25
N ARG A 239 -2.50 12.32 8.12
CA ARG A 239 -3.27 11.84 6.97
C ARG A 239 -2.95 12.75 5.79
N VAL A 240 -2.10 12.29 4.87
CA VAL A 240 -2.02 12.93 3.54
C VAL A 240 -3.45 12.87 2.98
N PRO A 241 -4.03 14.00 2.51
CA PRO A 241 -5.42 14.05 2.10
C PRO A 241 -5.63 12.91 1.13
N LEU A 242 -6.46 11.99 1.61
CA LEU A 242 -6.80 10.75 0.99
C LEU A 242 -7.08 11.03 -0.49
N PHE A 243 -6.31 10.38 -1.37
CA PHE A 243 -6.62 10.28 -2.80
C PHE A 243 -6.45 11.54 -3.64
N THR A 244 -5.38 12.30 -3.40
CA THR A 244 -4.91 13.29 -4.37
C THR A 244 -4.41 12.60 -5.64
N LYS A 245 -5.26 12.57 -6.67
CA LYS A 245 -5.08 12.08 -8.05
C LYS A 245 -4.93 10.59 -8.33
N ALA A 246 -4.60 9.75 -7.34
CA ALA A 246 -4.49 8.30 -7.57
C ALA A 246 -5.83 7.58 -7.73
N TYR A 247 -6.95 8.26 -7.45
CA TYR A 247 -8.28 7.75 -7.74
C TYR A 247 -8.53 7.80 -9.24
N TYR A 248 -8.43 6.63 -9.86
CA TYR A 248 -9.35 6.31 -10.94
C TYR A 248 -10.75 6.38 -10.33
N LEU A 249 -11.57 7.24 -10.91
CA LEU A 249 -12.95 7.42 -10.51
C LEU A 249 -13.72 6.65 -11.58
N ASP A 250 -14.20 5.47 -11.22
CA ASP A 250 -15.21 4.80 -12.03
C ASP A 250 -16.49 5.62 -11.89
N ILE A 251 -16.68 6.51 -12.87
CA ILE A 251 -17.78 7.47 -12.92
C ILE A 251 -19.13 6.75 -12.86
N GLU A 252 -19.24 5.55 -13.46
CA GLU A 252 -20.47 4.75 -13.44
C GLU A 252 -20.70 4.13 -12.07
N LYS A 253 -19.70 3.48 -11.47
CA LYS A 253 -19.84 2.80 -10.17
C LYS A 253 -20.10 3.78 -9.02
N GLU A 254 -19.47 4.95 -9.06
CA GLU A 254 -19.64 6.00 -8.05
C GLU A 254 -20.85 6.92 -8.32
N HIS A 255 -21.61 6.68 -9.40
CA HIS A 255 -22.80 7.46 -9.81
C HIS A 255 -22.51 8.96 -10.04
N LEU A 256 -21.32 9.29 -10.56
CA LEU A 256 -20.82 10.66 -10.66
C LEU A 256 -20.95 11.24 -12.08
N GLY A 257 -22.16 11.34 -12.64
CA GLY A 257 -22.44 12.22 -13.79
C GLY A 257 -23.33 11.63 -14.87
N GLU A 258 -24.58 12.09 -14.94
CA GLU A 258 -25.47 11.96 -16.11
C GLU A 258 -25.24 13.06 -17.17
N ASP A 259 -24.09 13.76 -17.16
CA ASP A 259 -23.81 14.85 -18.10
C ASP A 259 -22.65 14.50 -19.06
N ASP A 260 -23.01 14.39 -20.35
CA ASP A 260 -22.31 13.87 -21.54
C ASP A 260 -20.93 14.48 -21.94
N LEU A 261 -20.03 14.81 -21.01
CA LEU A 261 -18.77 15.51 -21.38
C LEU A 261 -17.45 14.93 -20.87
N HIS A 262 -17.37 13.68 -20.40
CA HIS A 262 -16.14 13.18 -19.74
C HIS A 262 -15.61 11.86 -20.34
N GLU A 263 -15.11 11.91 -21.58
CA GLU A 263 -14.54 10.73 -22.25
C GLU A 263 -13.00 10.58 -22.12
N GLN A 264 -12.24 11.53 -21.57
CA GLN A 264 -10.76 11.43 -21.61
C GLN A 264 -10.03 12.08 -20.42
N SER A 265 -10.24 11.61 -19.19
CA SER A 265 -9.27 11.82 -18.10
C SER A 265 -8.54 10.51 -17.77
N HIS A 266 -7.83 9.96 -18.77
CA HIS A 266 -6.80 8.96 -18.53
C HIS A 266 -5.62 9.61 -17.79
N ILE A 267 -5.74 9.77 -16.47
CA ILE A 267 -4.53 9.77 -15.64
C ILE A 267 -4.05 8.32 -15.69
N GLU A 268 -2.88 8.09 -16.31
CA GLU A 268 -2.18 6.82 -16.24
C GLU A 268 -2.27 6.32 -14.79
N ALA A 269 -2.95 5.20 -14.57
CA ALA A 269 -3.01 4.50 -13.28
C ALA A 269 -1.57 4.10 -12.91
N SER A 270 -0.84 5.08 -12.39
CA SER A 270 0.60 5.13 -12.38
C SER A 270 1.02 4.64 -11.01
N MET A 271 1.64 3.46 -10.95
CA MET A 271 2.52 2.99 -9.89
C MET A 271 1.94 2.77 -8.47
N TYR A 272 0.87 3.45 -8.04
CA TYR A 272 0.42 3.54 -6.64
C TYR A 272 -0.82 2.72 -6.30
N ALA A 273 -1.37 2.07 -7.31
CA ALA A 273 -2.71 1.56 -7.30
C ALA A 273 -2.85 0.28 -6.44
N THR A 274 -1.74 -0.40 -6.10
CA THR A 274 -1.75 -1.57 -5.20
C THR A 274 -1.99 -1.17 -3.74
N ALA A 275 -1.47 -0.03 -3.28
CA ALA A 275 -1.64 0.40 -1.89
C ALA A 275 -3.08 0.79 -1.58
N VAL A 276 -3.70 1.47 -2.55
CA VAL A 276 -5.12 1.79 -2.55
C VAL A 276 -5.94 0.51 -2.53
N HIS A 277 -5.64 -0.43 -3.43
CA HIS A 277 -6.37 -1.68 -3.51
C HIS A 277 -6.32 -2.48 -2.20
N VAL A 278 -5.15 -2.63 -1.59
CA VAL A 278 -5.04 -3.30 -0.28
C VAL A 278 -5.90 -2.62 0.79
N ALA A 279 -5.92 -1.28 0.80
CA ALA A 279 -6.75 -0.53 1.74
C ALA A 279 -8.24 -0.74 1.50
N GLU A 280 -8.69 -0.62 0.25
CA GLU A 280 -10.08 -0.81 -0.19
C GLU A 280 -10.56 -2.22 0.14
N THR A 281 -9.81 -3.24 -0.28
CA THR A 281 -10.20 -4.62 -0.04
C THR A 281 -10.27 -4.94 1.45
N ILE A 282 -9.41 -4.39 2.31
CA ILE A 282 -9.55 -4.65 3.75
C ILE A 282 -10.84 -4.03 4.31
N VAL A 283 -11.34 -2.92 3.75
CA VAL A 283 -12.50 -2.19 4.29
C VAL A 283 -13.85 -2.54 3.66
N GLU A 284 -13.90 -3.30 2.55
CA GLU A 284 -15.16 -3.75 1.96
C GLU A 284 -16.00 -4.61 2.93
N ASP A 285 -17.32 -4.52 2.81
CA ASP A 285 -18.28 -5.20 3.68
C ASP A 285 -18.07 -6.72 3.75
N ARG A 286 -17.70 -7.36 2.64
CA ARG A 286 -17.44 -8.82 2.59
C ARG A 286 -16.23 -9.24 3.43
N TRP A 287 -15.27 -8.34 3.63
CA TRP A 287 -14.06 -8.56 4.41
C TRP A 287 -14.15 -7.98 5.83
N LYS A 288 -15.12 -7.11 6.09
CA LYS A 288 -15.24 -6.36 7.34
C LYS A 288 -15.26 -7.22 8.61
N ARG A 289 -15.68 -8.48 8.55
CA ARG A 289 -15.70 -9.40 9.71
C ARG A 289 -14.51 -10.35 9.79
N THR A 290 -13.77 -10.48 8.69
CA THR A 290 -12.66 -11.42 8.55
C THR A 290 -11.32 -10.72 8.70
N LEU A 291 -11.17 -9.53 8.12
CA LEU A 291 -9.94 -8.75 8.18
C LEU A 291 -10.10 -7.51 9.03
N LEU A 292 -11.12 -6.69 8.76
CA LEU A 292 -11.25 -5.40 9.43
C LEU A 292 -11.68 -5.56 10.90
N THR A 293 -10.99 -4.91 11.82
CA THR A 293 -11.46 -4.74 13.20
C THR A 293 -11.36 -3.28 13.61
N PRO A 294 -12.32 -2.73 14.39
CA PRO A 294 -12.23 -1.34 14.82
C PRO A 294 -11.05 -1.11 15.76
N ARG A 295 -10.75 -2.07 16.66
CA ARG A 295 -9.59 -2.03 17.57
C ARG A 295 -9.10 -3.44 17.94
N SER A 296 -7.92 -3.51 18.55
CA SER A 296 -7.29 -4.75 19.07
C SER A 296 -6.96 -5.78 17.98
N GLY A 297 -6.65 -5.31 16.76
CA GLY A 297 -6.16 -6.19 15.70
C GLY A 297 -4.83 -6.85 16.06
N THR A 298 -4.47 -7.94 15.37
CA THR A 298 -3.08 -8.44 15.41
C THR A 298 -2.15 -7.56 14.59
N HIS A 299 -2.73 -6.79 13.67
CA HIS A 299 -2.05 -5.83 12.81
C HIS A 299 -2.86 -4.53 12.75
N ARG A 300 -2.18 -3.41 12.47
CA ARG A 300 -2.75 -2.09 12.23
C ARG A 300 -2.27 -1.59 10.88
N PHE A 301 -3.20 -1.51 9.93
CA PHE A 301 -2.96 -0.86 8.65
C PHE A 301 -2.90 0.65 8.84
N ILE A 302 -1.76 1.26 8.52
CA ILE A 302 -1.56 2.70 8.62
C ILE A 302 -1.94 3.34 7.28
N PRO A 303 -3.00 4.15 7.21
CA PRO A 303 -3.45 4.78 5.96
C PRO A 303 -2.54 5.96 5.61
N PHE A 304 -1.32 5.64 5.19
CA PHE A 304 -0.27 6.57 4.85
C PHE A 304 0.23 6.28 3.43
N PHE A 305 -0.03 7.21 2.50
CA PHE A 305 0.32 7.04 1.08
C PHE A 305 0.92 8.34 0.51
N PRO A 306 2.16 8.70 0.87
CA PRO A 306 2.83 9.87 0.31
C PRO A 306 3.16 9.63 -1.18
N ALA A 307 2.18 9.91 -2.05
CA ALA A 307 2.29 9.78 -3.50
C ALA A 307 1.80 11.03 -4.27
N ASN A 308 1.56 12.16 -3.59
CA ASN A 308 1.11 13.39 -4.27
C ASN A 308 2.26 14.25 -4.85
N ILE A 309 3.32 13.63 -5.37
CA ILE A 309 4.61 14.32 -5.56
C ILE A 309 5.17 13.99 -6.94
N GLY A 310 4.36 14.21 -7.99
CA GLY A 310 4.71 14.53 -9.40
C GLY A 310 5.87 13.82 -10.14
N THR A 311 6.51 12.82 -9.53
CA THR A 311 7.71 12.12 -9.99
C THR A 311 7.66 10.70 -9.44
N ASN A 312 8.42 9.79 -10.02
CA ASN A 312 8.45 8.38 -9.61
C ASN A 312 8.92 8.19 -8.14
N VAL A 313 9.60 9.18 -7.55
CA VAL A 313 10.16 9.14 -6.19
C VAL A 313 9.43 10.18 -5.33
N GLY A 314 8.42 9.76 -4.55
CA GLY A 314 7.74 10.66 -3.63
C GLY A 314 8.60 11.06 -2.42
N SER A 315 8.35 12.23 -1.83
CA SER A 315 9.04 12.73 -0.63
C SER A 315 8.40 12.24 0.67
N VAL A 316 8.72 11.00 1.10
CA VAL A 316 8.24 10.40 2.37
C VAL A 316 8.87 11.05 3.59
N GLU A 317 10.11 11.49 3.46
CA GLU A 317 11.01 11.93 4.52
C GLU A 317 10.43 13.07 5.37
N PHE A 318 9.59 13.92 4.78
CA PHE A 318 8.95 15.02 5.51
C PHE A 318 7.73 14.58 6.31
N TYR A 319 7.04 13.52 5.89
CA TYR A 319 5.76 13.10 6.46
C TYR A 319 5.88 11.91 7.40
N LEU A 320 6.70 10.93 7.06
CA LEU A 320 6.86 9.70 7.84
C LEU A 320 7.23 9.94 9.31
N PRO A 321 8.21 10.80 9.67
CA PRO A 321 8.48 11.06 11.08
C PRO A 321 7.28 11.62 11.84
N ASN A 322 6.36 12.32 11.16
CA ASN A 322 5.15 12.85 11.80
C ASN A 322 4.08 11.78 12.00
N VAL A 323 3.93 10.87 11.04
CA VAL A 323 3.06 9.71 11.17
C VAL A 323 3.54 8.83 12.32
N VAL A 324 4.83 8.47 12.33
CA VAL A 324 5.42 7.59 13.35
C VAL A 324 5.23 8.15 14.76
N ARG A 325 5.38 9.47 14.96
CA ARG A 325 5.16 10.10 16.28
C ARG A 325 3.72 10.01 16.80
N GLN A 326 2.75 9.80 15.93
CA GLN A 326 1.33 9.68 16.30
C GLN A 326 0.90 8.23 16.47
N LEU A 327 1.76 7.26 16.14
CA LEU A 327 1.44 5.86 16.35
C LEU A 327 1.60 5.50 17.83
N PRO A 328 0.71 4.65 18.37
CA PRO A 328 0.91 4.06 19.69
C PRO A 328 2.24 3.32 19.78
N ASN A 329 2.71 3.08 21.01
CA ASN A 329 3.85 2.19 21.20
C ASN A 329 3.48 0.76 20.78
N ASN A 330 4.47 0.02 20.27
CA ASN A 330 4.30 -1.37 19.83
C ASN A 330 5.54 -2.23 20.15
N ASP A 331 6.17 -2.01 21.29
CA ASP A 331 7.36 -2.73 21.72
C ASP A 331 7.04 -4.02 22.49
N GLY A 332 5.79 -4.24 22.91
CA GLY A 332 5.34 -5.45 23.57
C GLY A 332 5.18 -6.65 22.63
N ASP A 333 5.40 -7.85 23.15
CA ASP A 333 5.28 -9.10 22.38
C ASP A 333 3.86 -9.32 21.81
N ASP A 334 2.85 -8.87 22.57
CA ASP A 334 1.44 -8.99 22.23
C ASP A 334 0.90 -7.81 21.39
N ASP A 335 1.69 -6.74 21.26
CA ASP A 335 1.30 -5.53 20.53
C ASP A 335 1.11 -5.80 19.02
N PRO A 336 0.19 -5.06 18.38
CA PRO A 336 -0.06 -5.23 16.96
C PRO A 336 1.13 -4.81 16.11
N TRP A 337 1.32 -5.51 15.01
CA TRP A 337 2.24 -5.10 13.95
C TRP A 337 1.67 -3.94 13.16
N TYR A 338 2.49 -2.93 12.86
CA TYR A 338 2.11 -1.90 11.89
C TYR A 338 2.34 -2.38 10.48
N ILE A 339 1.35 -2.15 9.62
CA ILE A 339 1.44 -2.37 8.19
C ILE A 339 1.54 -1.00 7.52
N PHE A 340 2.69 -0.74 6.89
CA PHE A 340 2.89 0.39 6.00
C PHE A 340 2.88 -0.10 4.56
N VAL A 341 2.33 0.69 3.65
CA VAL A 341 2.39 0.38 2.22
C VAL A 341 3.11 1.50 1.48
N SER A 342 4.17 1.15 0.75
CA SER A 342 4.93 2.09 -0.06
C SER A 342 4.99 1.59 -1.50
N MET A 343 4.50 2.40 -2.43
CA MET A 343 4.59 2.13 -3.86
C MET A 343 5.49 3.17 -4.54
N GLN A 344 6.53 3.61 -3.86
CA GLN A 344 7.47 4.56 -4.44
C GLN A 344 8.50 3.85 -5.30
N ASP A 345 8.98 4.53 -6.34
CA ASP A 345 10.18 4.08 -7.02
C ASP A 345 11.33 4.03 -5.99
N ARG A 346 11.95 2.86 -5.92
CA ARG A 346 12.94 2.46 -4.92
C ARG A 346 12.41 2.25 -3.49
N GLY A 347 11.10 2.28 -3.25
CA GLY A 347 10.52 2.10 -1.92
C GLY A 347 11.18 3.01 -0.88
N PHE A 348 11.52 2.46 0.30
CA PHE A 348 12.30 3.18 1.32
C PHE A 348 13.81 3.18 1.09
N CYS A 349 14.28 2.75 -0.08
CA CYS A 349 15.70 2.84 -0.49
C CYS A 349 16.04 4.16 -1.18
N SER A 350 15.06 5.05 -1.40
CA SER A 350 15.30 6.39 -1.94
C SER A 350 16.17 7.23 -1.01
N ILE A 351 16.04 7.04 0.31
CA ILE A 351 16.76 7.76 1.36
C ILE A 351 17.27 6.78 2.41
N ASP A 352 18.58 6.78 2.65
CA ASP A 352 19.22 5.94 3.66
C ASP A 352 18.63 6.20 5.05
N GLY A 353 18.24 5.11 5.74
CA GLY A 353 17.75 5.17 7.13
C GLY A 353 16.24 5.37 7.28
N LEU A 354 15.50 5.64 6.20
CA LEU A 354 14.04 5.87 6.26
C LEU A 354 13.29 4.67 6.87
N ARG A 355 13.67 3.44 6.48
CA ARG A 355 13.10 2.20 7.05
C ARG A 355 13.35 2.06 8.56
N GLY A 356 14.48 2.57 9.04
CA GLY A 356 14.86 2.54 10.47
C GLY A 356 14.08 3.52 11.34
N MET A 357 13.30 4.42 10.74
CA MET A 357 12.42 5.33 11.48
C MET A 357 11.11 4.67 11.93
N LEU A 358 10.73 3.55 11.33
CA LEU A 358 9.48 2.87 11.69
C LEU A 358 9.59 2.24 13.08
N PRO A 359 8.46 2.13 13.81
CA PRO A 359 8.43 1.40 15.08
C PRO A 359 8.91 -0.06 14.91
N PRO A 360 9.43 -0.72 15.96
CA PRO A 360 10.08 -2.03 15.87
C PRO A 360 9.24 -3.10 15.17
N ARG A 361 7.95 -3.22 15.52
CA ARG A 361 7.02 -4.18 14.90
C ARG A 361 6.32 -3.56 13.70
N SER A 362 7.08 -3.22 12.67
CA SER A 362 6.54 -2.68 11.42
C SER A 362 6.90 -3.57 10.24
N ILE A 363 5.94 -3.73 9.33
CA ILE A 363 6.08 -4.40 8.04
C ILE A 363 5.85 -3.37 6.96
N VAL A 364 6.72 -3.36 5.96
CA VAL A 364 6.51 -2.57 4.74
C VAL A 364 6.06 -3.51 3.64
N LEU A 365 4.85 -3.30 3.13
CA LEU A 365 4.42 -3.83 1.84
C LEU A 365 4.85 -2.86 0.75
N HIS A 366 5.66 -3.32 -0.19
CA HIS A 366 6.13 -2.47 -1.28
C HIS A 366 6.47 -3.25 -2.53
N SER A 367 6.58 -2.55 -3.64
CA SER A 367 6.90 -3.14 -4.95
C SER A 367 8.39 -3.32 -5.21
N PHE A 368 9.24 -3.02 -4.22
CA PHE A 368 10.67 -2.84 -4.44
C PHE A 368 11.54 -3.45 -3.33
N GLY A 369 11.89 -4.73 -3.49
CA GLY A 369 12.60 -5.52 -2.47
C GLY A 369 14.11 -5.32 -2.34
N TRP A 370 14.66 -4.15 -2.65
CA TRP A 370 16.12 -3.98 -2.61
C TRP A 370 16.64 -3.94 -1.16
N GLN A 371 17.54 -4.85 -0.80
CA GLN A 371 17.99 -5.01 0.59
C GLN A 371 19.11 -4.02 0.97
N ARG A 372 19.96 -3.61 0.00
CA ARG A 372 21.10 -2.66 0.16
C ARG A 372 21.84 -2.82 1.51
N PHE A 373 22.73 -3.81 1.60
CA PHE A 373 23.58 -3.99 2.77
C PHE A 373 24.78 -3.02 2.75
N PRO A 374 25.32 -2.61 3.92
CA PRO A 374 26.55 -1.81 4.04
C PRO A 374 27.79 -2.45 3.37
N GLY A 375 27.74 -3.75 3.07
CA GLY A 375 28.73 -4.54 2.34
C GLY A 375 28.30 -6.02 2.30
N ALA A 376 28.66 -6.76 1.25
CA ALA A 376 28.17 -8.14 1.04
C ALA A 376 28.74 -9.20 2.00
N GLN A 377 29.78 -8.87 2.78
CA GLN A 377 30.46 -9.83 3.66
C GLN A 377 30.04 -9.75 5.13
N ASP A 378 29.23 -8.76 5.51
CA ASP A 378 28.74 -8.69 6.89
C ASP A 378 27.45 -9.49 7.03
N THR A 379 27.57 -10.75 7.42
CA THR A 379 26.43 -11.65 7.67
C THR A 379 25.57 -11.21 8.87
N LYS A 380 25.97 -10.17 9.60
CA LYS A 380 25.19 -9.56 10.68
C LYS A 380 24.58 -8.22 10.27
N ALA A 381 24.85 -7.74 9.06
CA ALA A 381 24.31 -6.47 8.62
C ALA A 381 22.81 -6.57 8.37
N THR A 382 22.07 -5.61 8.91
CA THR A 382 20.68 -5.41 8.57
C THR A 382 20.59 -4.66 7.24
N ALA A 383 19.72 -5.15 6.36
CA ALA A 383 19.35 -4.47 5.13
C ALA A 383 18.83 -3.05 5.44
N ARG A 384 19.31 -2.03 4.71
CA ARG A 384 19.07 -0.62 5.05
C ARG A 384 17.67 -0.14 4.70
N CYS A 385 16.98 -0.78 3.76
CA CYS A 385 15.72 -0.27 3.23
C CYS A 385 14.61 -1.31 3.05
N HIS A 386 14.87 -2.50 2.52
CA HIS A 386 13.96 -3.65 2.59
C HIS A 386 14.51 -4.69 3.55
N GLN A 387 13.77 -5.05 4.60
CA GLN A 387 14.18 -6.08 5.55
C GLN A 387 13.56 -7.43 5.17
N PRO A 388 14.33 -8.36 4.55
CA PRO A 388 13.77 -9.56 3.92
C PRO A 388 13.14 -10.55 4.91
N ASP A 389 13.44 -10.42 6.19
CA ASP A 389 12.89 -11.28 7.25
C ASP A 389 11.43 -10.96 7.58
N PHE A 390 10.94 -9.76 7.25
CA PHE A 390 9.58 -9.33 7.63
C PHE A 390 8.90 -8.33 6.69
N ASP A 391 9.62 -7.55 5.89
CA ASP A 391 8.98 -6.75 4.84
C ASP A 391 8.51 -7.65 3.69
N VAL A 392 7.45 -7.22 3.00
CA VAL A 392 6.81 -8.02 1.96
C VAL A 392 6.90 -7.28 0.62
N VAL A 393 7.48 -7.95 -0.37
CA VAL A 393 7.44 -7.45 -1.74
C VAL A 393 6.14 -7.90 -2.40
N ILE A 394 5.42 -6.99 -3.02
CA ILE A 394 4.19 -7.26 -3.77
C ILE A 394 4.37 -6.87 -5.23
N PRO A 395 3.65 -7.49 -6.19
CA PRO A 395 3.80 -7.16 -7.59
C PRO A 395 3.33 -5.73 -7.88
N ALA A 396 3.99 -5.11 -8.84
CA ALA A 396 3.57 -3.82 -9.35
C ALA A 396 2.24 -3.93 -10.10
N ARG A 397 1.26 -3.09 -9.76
CA ARG A 397 -0.05 -3.12 -10.43
C ARG A 397 0.09 -2.71 -11.90
N ARG A 398 -0.36 -3.58 -12.80
CA ARG A 398 -0.91 -3.21 -14.12
C ARG A 398 -2.39 -3.53 -14.09
N HIS A 399 -3.20 -2.63 -14.63
CA HIS A 399 -4.60 -2.92 -14.87
C HIS A 399 -4.71 -4.20 -15.74
N PRO A 400 -5.66 -5.13 -15.50
CA PRO A 400 -5.84 -6.34 -16.31
C PRO A 400 -5.89 -6.07 -17.82
N ASN A 401 -6.60 -5.01 -18.25
CA ASN A 401 -6.59 -4.52 -19.64
C ASN A 401 -5.21 -4.12 -20.21
N GLN A 402 -4.23 -3.82 -19.37
CA GLN A 402 -2.84 -3.55 -19.77
C GLN A 402 -1.95 -4.80 -19.75
N ALA A 403 -2.39 -5.87 -19.09
CA ALA A 403 -1.74 -7.18 -19.09
C ALA A 403 -2.73 -8.31 -19.40
N PRO A 404 -3.51 -8.22 -20.50
CA PRO A 404 -4.37 -9.34 -20.89
C PRO A 404 -3.48 -10.52 -21.24
N PHE A 405 -3.88 -11.70 -20.78
CA PHE A 405 -3.24 -12.97 -21.11
C PHE A 405 -4.19 -13.84 -21.94
N ASP A 406 -3.62 -14.73 -22.74
CA ASP A 406 -4.35 -15.87 -23.33
C ASP A 406 -3.90 -17.14 -22.60
N GLU A 407 -4.80 -18.08 -22.31
CA GLU A 407 -4.43 -19.38 -21.72
C GLU A 407 -3.34 -20.10 -22.55
N LYS A 408 -3.34 -19.89 -23.88
CA LYS A 408 -2.30 -20.42 -24.79
C LYS A 408 -0.92 -19.83 -24.53
N ASP A 409 -0.81 -18.67 -23.91
CA ASP A 409 0.48 -18.08 -23.54
C ASP A 409 1.22 -18.97 -22.53
N PHE A 410 0.51 -19.85 -21.81
CA PHE A 410 1.07 -20.81 -20.85
C PHE A 410 1.24 -22.23 -21.42
N ASP A 411 1.03 -22.41 -22.72
CA ASP A 411 1.39 -23.64 -23.42
C ASP A 411 2.88 -23.63 -23.78
N PRO A 412 3.69 -24.60 -23.33
CA PRO A 412 5.09 -24.74 -23.74
C PRO A 412 5.30 -24.77 -25.26
N SER A 413 4.33 -25.28 -26.02
CA SER A 413 4.40 -25.36 -27.48
C SER A 413 4.38 -23.98 -28.16
N SER A 414 3.85 -22.95 -27.49
CA SER A 414 3.83 -21.57 -27.97
C SER A 414 5.23 -20.91 -27.96
N LYS A 415 6.20 -21.49 -27.23
CA LYS A 415 7.53 -20.91 -27.00
C LYS A 415 8.54 -21.22 -28.11
N ASN A 416 8.14 -20.87 -29.34
CA ASN A 416 8.87 -21.14 -30.59
C ASN A 416 9.67 -19.94 -31.12
N GLY A 417 9.69 -18.83 -30.40
CA GLY A 417 10.39 -17.59 -30.75
C GLY A 417 11.84 -17.54 -30.24
N PRO A 418 12.37 -16.33 -29.95
CA PRO A 418 13.76 -16.16 -29.55
C PRO A 418 14.08 -16.84 -28.21
N MET A 419 15.34 -17.22 -28.03
CA MET A 419 15.86 -17.74 -26.76
C MET A 419 15.76 -16.69 -25.65
N LEU A 420 16.12 -15.45 -25.95
CA LEU A 420 16.05 -14.34 -25.00
C LEU A 420 15.32 -13.16 -25.64
N PHE A 421 14.39 -12.57 -24.90
CA PHE A 421 13.75 -11.31 -25.24
C PHE A 421 14.05 -10.21 -24.22
N PHE A 422 14.31 -9.00 -24.71
CA PHE A 422 14.35 -7.78 -23.92
C PHE A 422 13.97 -6.56 -24.78
N ASN A 423 13.05 -5.72 -24.29
CA ASN A 423 12.85 -4.38 -24.81
C ASN A 423 12.71 -3.38 -23.65
N GLY A 424 13.61 -2.40 -23.58
CA GLY A 424 13.60 -1.39 -22.54
C GLY A 424 14.76 -0.39 -22.61
N GLY A 425 14.56 0.74 -21.92
CA GLY A 425 15.53 1.82 -21.86
C GLY A 425 16.84 1.39 -21.18
N VAL A 426 17.94 1.91 -21.72
CA VAL A 426 19.29 1.89 -21.14
C VAL A 426 19.68 3.31 -20.71
N ARG A 427 20.56 3.45 -19.71
CA ARG A 427 21.09 4.74 -19.27
C ARG A 427 22.62 4.72 -19.30
N LYS A 428 23.24 5.86 -19.61
CA LYS A 428 24.70 6.03 -19.52
C LYS A 428 25.18 5.75 -18.10
N LYS A 429 26.35 5.12 -17.98
CA LYS A 429 26.89 4.60 -16.72
C LYS A 429 28.11 5.38 -16.26
N ALA A 430 28.46 5.20 -14.99
CA ALA A 430 29.84 5.39 -14.55
C ALA A 430 30.77 4.33 -15.15
N ASP A 431 32.00 4.72 -15.49
CA ASP A 431 32.97 3.88 -16.22
C ASP A 431 33.32 2.56 -15.50
N GLN A 432 33.15 2.49 -14.19
CA GLN A 432 33.39 1.28 -13.40
C GLN A 432 32.31 0.19 -13.55
N CYS A 433 31.13 0.53 -14.11
CA CYS A 433 29.99 -0.38 -14.24
C CYS A 433 29.65 -0.76 -15.70
N SER A 434 30.59 -0.49 -16.62
CA SER A 434 30.48 -0.81 -18.05
C SER A 434 31.31 -2.04 -18.44
N GLY A 435 30.83 -2.80 -19.43
CA GLY A 435 31.52 -3.98 -19.96
C GLY A 435 31.87 -5.01 -18.87
N GLU A 436 33.01 -5.68 -19.04
CA GLU A 436 33.55 -6.69 -18.11
C GLU A 436 33.77 -6.16 -16.68
N ARG A 437 33.98 -4.85 -16.49
CA ARG A 437 34.18 -4.27 -15.14
C ARG A 437 32.94 -4.39 -14.26
N LEU A 438 31.74 -4.43 -14.87
CA LEU A 438 30.50 -4.72 -14.15
C LEU A 438 30.56 -6.09 -13.46
N LEU A 439 31.10 -7.10 -14.15
CA LEU A 439 31.15 -8.46 -13.64
C LEU A 439 32.14 -8.58 -12.48
N GLN A 440 33.23 -7.80 -12.51
CA GLN A 440 34.24 -7.77 -11.46
C GLN A 440 33.78 -7.04 -10.19
N ASN A 441 32.88 -6.05 -10.32
CA ASN A 441 32.47 -5.18 -9.21
C ASN A 441 30.94 -5.03 -9.10
N ARG A 442 30.20 -6.12 -9.27
CA ARG A 442 28.73 -6.11 -9.35
C ARG A 442 28.08 -5.41 -8.14
N LEU A 443 28.62 -5.61 -6.94
CA LEU A 443 28.18 -4.97 -5.71
C LEU A 443 28.34 -3.44 -5.72
N SER A 444 29.47 -2.92 -6.23
CA SER A 444 29.64 -1.47 -6.32
C SER A 444 28.74 -0.82 -7.37
N CYS A 445 28.20 -1.62 -8.28
CA CYS A 445 27.30 -1.19 -9.34
C CYS A 445 25.82 -1.31 -8.96
N MET A 446 25.49 -1.69 -7.72
CA MET A 446 24.11 -1.88 -7.31
C MET A 446 23.27 -0.60 -7.38
N ASP A 447 23.89 0.56 -7.16
CA ASP A 447 23.22 1.86 -7.22
C ASP A 447 23.04 2.39 -8.66
N GLU A 448 23.62 1.71 -9.66
CA GLU A 448 23.43 2.06 -11.07
C GLU A 448 22.04 1.64 -11.56
N TYR A 449 21.54 2.36 -12.58
CA TYR A 449 20.29 1.97 -13.23
C TYR A 449 20.39 0.52 -13.74
N SER A 450 19.44 -0.31 -13.29
CA SER A 450 19.40 -1.74 -13.58
C SER A 450 20.63 -2.53 -13.11
N GLN A 451 21.31 -2.01 -12.09
CA GLN A 451 22.60 -2.53 -11.61
C GLN A 451 23.62 -2.65 -12.76
N GLY A 452 23.48 -1.85 -13.81
CA GLY A 452 24.26 -1.92 -15.04
C GLY A 452 23.93 -3.08 -16.00
N VAL A 453 23.08 -4.04 -15.63
CA VAL A 453 22.87 -5.28 -16.40
C VAL A 453 22.24 -5.03 -17.78
N ARG A 454 21.20 -4.19 -17.88
CA ARG A 454 20.50 -3.95 -19.17
C ARG A 454 21.44 -3.51 -20.27
N MET A 455 22.26 -2.51 -19.97
CA MET A 455 23.22 -1.98 -20.93
C MET A 455 24.33 -3.01 -21.24
N TYR A 456 24.79 -3.79 -20.25
CA TYR A 456 25.76 -4.86 -20.52
C TYR A 456 25.19 -5.89 -21.50
N VAL A 457 23.94 -6.31 -21.31
CA VAL A 457 23.27 -7.26 -22.21
C VAL A 457 23.07 -6.68 -23.60
N VAL A 458 22.67 -5.42 -23.71
CA VAL A 458 22.52 -4.73 -25.00
C VAL A 458 23.87 -4.61 -25.72
N ASP A 459 24.90 -4.10 -25.06
CA ASP A 459 26.22 -3.89 -25.68
C ASP A 459 26.87 -5.20 -26.15
N THR A 460 26.70 -6.27 -25.37
CA THR A 460 27.42 -7.53 -25.58
C THR A 460 26.64 -8.51 -26.46
N PHE A 461 25.31 -8.54 -26.34
CA PHE A 461 24.50 -9.63 -26.90
C PHE A 461 23.42 -9.19 -27.89
N GLN A 462 23.25 -7.89 -28.20
CA GLN A 462 22.21 -7.45 -29.15
C GLN A 462 22.29 -8.10 -30.54
N ASN A 463 23.49 -8.53 -30.96
CA ASN A 463 23.72 -9.15 -32.28
C ASN A 463 23.86 -10.68 -32.22
N VAL A 464 23.55 -11.31 -31.08
CA VAL A 464 23.61 -12.78 -30.95
C VAL A 464 22.40 -13.40 -31.62
N SER A 465 22.65 -14.40 -32.47
CA SER A 465 21.58 -15.16 -33.13
C SER A 465 20.64 -15.79 -32.09
N GLY A 466 19.33 -15.65 -32.30
CA GLY A 466 18.31 -16.17 -31.40
C GLY A 466 18.00 -15.27 -30.20
N PHE A 467 18.67 -14.13 -30.03
CA PHE A 467 18.27 -13.11 -29.05
C PHE A 467 17.51 -11.99 -29.77
N SER A 468 16.51 -11.41 -29.11
CA SER A 468 15.76 -10.25 -29.57
C SER A 468 15.83 -9.16 -28.51
N ILE A 469 16.71 -8.18 -28.73
CA ILE A 469 17.10 -7.18 -27.74
C ILE A 469 16.96 -5.78 -28.37
N ASN A 470 16.03 -4.97 -27.85
CA ASN A 470 15.79 -3.59 -28.29
C ASN A 470 15.68 -3.44 -29.82
N GLU A 471 14.95 -4.34 -30.48
CA GLU A 471 14.74 -4.29 -31.91
C GLU A 471 14.12 -2.94 -32.34
N PRO A 472 14.66 -2.28 -33.38
CA PRO A 472 14.35 -0.89 -33.72
C PRO A 472 12.90 -0.64 -34.19
N HIS A 473 12.08 -1.68 -34.34
CA HIS A 473 10.71 -1.60 -34.87
C HIS A 473 9.62 -1.97 -33.85
N GLY A 474 9.98 -2.19 -32.59
CA GLY A 474 9.08 -2.72 -31.57
C GLY A 474 8.39 -1.67 -30.73
N GLY A 475 7.19 -1.22 -31.12
CA GLY A 475 6.27 -0.59 -30.17
C GLY A 475 5.85 -1.55 -29.05
N ASP A 476 5.09 -1.07 -28.06
CA ASP A 476 4.64 -1.88 -26.92
C ASP A 476 3.86 -3.14 -27.36
N SER A 477 3.02 -3.03 -28.39
CA SER A 477 2.27 -4.18 -28.93
C SER A 477 3.19 -5.27 -29.47
N TRP A 478 4.20 -4.91 -30.28
CA TRP A 478 5.16 -5.88 -30.81
C TRP A 478 5.96 -6.57 -29.70
N SER A 479 6.35 -5.81 -28.68
CA SER A 479 7.06 -6.35 -27.52
C SER A 479 6.23 -7.41 -26.82
N ARG A 480 4.94 -7.13 -26.62
CA ARG A 480 4.00 -8.07 -25.99
C ARG A 480 3.84 -9.35 -26.80
N GLU A 481 3.68 -9.25 -28.13
CA GLU A 481 3.56 -10.44 -28.99
C GLU A 481 4.86 -11.27 -29.02
N THR A 482 6.01 -10.62 -29.02
CA THR A 482 7.30 -11.33 -29.00
C THR A 482 7.51 -12.08 -27.68
N MET A 483 7.10 -11.49 -26.54
CA MET A 483 7.16 -12.16 -25.24
C MET A 483 6.32 -13.44 -25.18
N LYS A 484 5.19 -13.50 -25.90
CA LYS A 484 4.35 -14.72 -25.94
C LYS A 484 5.07 -15.91 -26.56
N THR A 485 6.01 -15.68 -27.48
CA THR A 485 6.75 -16.75 -28.17
C THR A 485 8.17 -16.94 -27.65
N ALA A 486 8.73 -15.95 -26.96
CA ALA A 486 10.08 -16.01 -26.39
C ALA A 486 10.20 -17.05 -25.26
N LYS A 487 11.36 -17.68 -25.16
CA LYS A 487 11.63 -18.69 -24.12
C LYS A 487 11.92 -18.03 -22.77
N TYR A 488 12.87 -17.08 -22.74
CA TYR A 488 13.24 -16.34 -21.55
C TYR A 488 13.10 -14.83 -21.76
N CYS A 489 12.64 -14.13 -20.73
CA CYS A 489 12.52 -12.67 -20.74
C CYS A 489 13.47 -12.06 -19.71
N LEU A 490 14.32 -11.12 -20.14
CA LEU A 490 15.28 -10.48 -19.26
C LEU A 490 14.55 -9.64 -18.19
N VAL A 491 14.70 -10.06 -16.94
CA VAL A 491 14.36 -9.27 -15.76
C VAL A 491 15.67 -8.77 -15.16
N ALA A 492 16.20 -7.76 -15.83
CA ALA A 492 17.25 -6.90 -15.30
C ALA A 492 16.57 -5.75 -14.58
N GLY A 493 16.89 -5.60 -13.30
CA GLY A 493 16.25 -4.68 -12.37
C GLY A 493 16.22 -3.23 -12.86
N GLY A 494 15.96 -2.29 -11.98
CA GLY A 494 15.97 -0.87 -12.33
C GLY A 494 15.76 -0.02 -11.11
N HIS A 495 15.82 1.30 -11.29
CA HIS A 495 15.05 2.16 -10.41
C HIS A 495 13.58 1.96 -10.84
N GLY A 496 12.88 1.05 -10.15
CA GLY A 496 11.44 0.84 -10.36
C GLY A 496 10.94 -0.55 -9.99
N PHE A 497 9.65 -0.73 -10.22
CA PHE A 497 8.75 -1.79 -9.75
C PHE A 497 8.91 -3.17 -10.43
N ASP A 498 10.04 -3.44 -11.10
CA ASP A 498 10.27 -4.66 -11.89
C ASP A 498 9.09 -5.09 -12.77
N MET A 499 8.41 -4.13 -13.43
CA MET A 499 7.26 -4.37 -14.32
C MET A 499 7.49 -5.48 -15.37
N ARG A 500 8.75 -5.72 -15.74
CA ARG A 500 9.15 -6.76 -16.69
C ARG A 500 8.99 -8.17 -16.16
N LEU A 501 9.07 -8.36 -14.84
CA LEU A 501 8.73 -9.61 -14.19
C LEU A 501 7.25 -9.92 -14.39
N VAL A 502 6.38 -8.97 -14.05
CA VAL A 502 4.92 -9.10 -14.20
C VAL A 502 4.54 -9.30 -15.68
N ASP A 503 5.11 -8.50 -16.58
CA ASP A 503 4.82 -8.60 -18.03
C ASP A 503 5.25 -9.95 -18.62
N GLY A 504 6.35 -10.53 -18.12
CA GLY A 504 6.86 -11.85 -18.51
C GLY A 504 5.94 -12.98 -18.05
N ILE A 505 5.56 -12.95 -16.77
CA ILE A 505 4.63 -13.93 -16.18
C ILE A 505 3.30 -13.94 -16.94
N ALA A 506 2.71 -12.77 -17.19
CA ALA A 506 1.42 -12.65 -17.89
C ALA A 506 1.44 -13.14 -19.36
N ARG A 507 2.62 -13.45 -19.92
CA ARG A 507 2.80 -13.92 -21.31
C ARG A 507 3.49 -15.27 -21.37
N GLY A 508 3.58 -15.96 -20.24
CA GLY A 508 4.27 -17.25 -20.10
C GLY A 508 5.75 -17.22 -20.50
N CYS A 509 6.40 -16.06 -20.48
CA CYS A 509 7.82 -15.93 -20.77
C CYS A 509 8.63 -16.14 -19.49
N VAL A 510 9.48 -17.16 -19.45
CA VAL A 510 10.20 -17.54 -18.22
C VAL A 510 11.13 -16.39 -17.78
N PRO A 511 10.94 -15.82 -16.58
CA PRO A 511 11.75 -14.71 -16.12
C PRO A 511 13.23 -15.11 -15.96
N LEU A 512 14.13 -14.35 -16.58
CA LEU A 512 15.57 -14.42 -16.35
C LEU A 512 15.97 -13.36 -15.34
N LEU A 513 16.14 -13.78 -14.08
CA LEU A 513 16.41 -12.90 -12.95
C LEU A 513 17.91 -12.63 -12.86
N THR A 514 18.28 -11.34 -12.82
CA THR A 514 19.69 -10.92 -12.82
C THR A 514 20.05 -9.97 -11.68
N ALA A 515 19.08 -9.52 -10.88
CA ALA A 515 19.35 -8.57 -9.80
C ALA A 515 20.03 -9.26 -8.61
N ILE A 516 20.95 -8.54 -7.95
CA ILE A 516 21.57 -8.95 -6.69
C ILE A 516 21.01 -8.18 -5.50
N GLN A 517 21.06 -8.80 -4.32
CA GLN A 517 20.52 -8.25 -3.05
C GLN A 517 19.08 -7.73 -3.20
N MET A 518 18.25 -8.47 -3.94
CA MET A 518 16.88 -8.10 -4.27
C MET A 518 15.93 -9.18 -3.81
N SER A 519 14.86 -8.81 -3.11
CA SER A 519 13.69 -9.65 -2.89
C SER A 519 12.67 -9.43 -4.03
N TYR A 520 12.05 -10.51 -4.51
CA TYR A 520 11.01 -10.51 -5.53
C TYR A 520 9.64 -10.69 -4.87
N PRO A 521 8.53 -10.36 -5.56
CA PRO A 521 7.19 -10.48 -5.00
C PRO A 521 6.93 -11.82 -4.33
N TYR A 522 6.50 -11.78 -3.07
CA TYR A 522 6.17 -12.96 -2.27
C TYR A 522 7.29 -14.00 -2.13
N ASP A 523 8.55 -13.58 -2.13
CA ASP A 523 9.70 -14.49 -2.00
C ASP A 523 9.61 -15.48 -0.83
N ASN A 524 9.02 -15.11 0.30
CA ASN A 524 8.86 -16.00 1.45
C ASN A 524 7.74 -17.06 1.25
N VAL A 525 6.86 -16.84 0.27
CA VAL A 525 5.75 -17.75 -0.08
C VAL A 525 6.05 -18.57 -1.34
N LEU A 526 6.60 -17.94 -2.38
CA LEU A 526 6.86 -18.54 -3.69
C LEU A 526 8.26 -19.15 -3.81
N ASP A 527 8.37 -20.28 -4.49
CA ASP A 527 9.63 -20.89 -4.89
C ASP A 527 9.99 -20.49 -6.33
N TYR A 528 10.69 -19.38 -6.49
CA TYR A 528 11.14 -18.86 -7.79
C TYR A 528 11.96 -19.86 -8.60
N SER A 529 12.64 -20.83 -7.97
CA SER A 529 13.41 -21.84 -8.70
C SER A 529 12.53 -22.73 -9.59
N LYS A 530 11.23 -22.74 -9.34
CA LYS A 530 10.25 -23.59 -10.04
C LYS A 530 9.73 -22.97 -11.32
N PHE A 531 9.82 -21.65 -11.47
CA PHE A 531 9.21 -20.91 -12.59
C PHE A 531 10.09 -19.78 -13.16
N ALA A 532 11.29 -19.55 -12.63
CA ALA A 532 12.22 -18.54 -13.12
C ALA A 532 13.66 -19.07 -13.16
N LEU A 533 14.47 -18.48 -14.04
CA LEU A 533 15.90 -18.77 -14.14
C LEU A 533 16.70 -17.66 -13.45
N ASN A 534 17.32 -17.95 -12.32
CA ASN A 534 18.15 -17.00 -11.59
C ASN A 534 19.63 -17.14 -11.97
N ILE A 535 20.18 -16.08 -12.60
CA ILE A 535 21.60 -15.95 -12.95
C ILE A 535 22.26 -14.76 -12.26
N GLY A 536 21.51 -14.07 -11.40
CA GLY A 536 21.93 -12.87 -10.68
C GLY A 536 23.01 -13.14 -9.64
N ASP A 537 23.08 -14.36 -9.10
CA ASP A 537 23.84 -14.70 -7.89
C ASP A 537 23.45 -13.73 -6.75
N ARG A 538 22.21 -13.93 -6.26
CA ARG A 538 21.43 -13.07 -5.35
C ARG A 538 22.19 -12.54 -4.11
N TRP A 539 23.32 -13.14 -3.77
CA TRP A 539 24.15 -12.87 -2.59
C TRP A 539 25.53 -12.25 -2.88
N GLY A 540 25.78 -11.81 -4.13
CA GLY A 540 26.96 -11.01 -4.47
C GLY A 540 28.18 -11.81 -4.95
N GLU A 541 28.03 -13.09 -5.26
CA GLU A 541 29.08 -13.85 -5.95
C GLU A 541 29.11 -13.49 -7.45
N THR A 542 30.31 -13.51 -8.04
CA THR A 542 30.54 -13.20 -9.46
C THR A 542 30.02 -14.34 -10.33
N SER A 543 28.97 -14.10 -11.13
CA SER A 543 28.39 -15.14 -11.99
C SER A 543 29.04 -15.18 -13.37
N ASP A 544 29.82 -16.23 -13.64
CA ASP A 544 30.26 -16.60 -14.99
C ASP A 544 29.05 -16.76 -15.95
N LYS A 545 27.86 -16.99 -15.39
CA LYS A 545 26.59 -17.18 -16.09
C LYS A 545 26.15 -15.96 -16.92
N LEU A 546 26.36 -14.74 -16.41
CA LEU A 546 26.01 -13.54 -17.17
C LEU A 546 27.06 -13.24 -18.25
N GLN A 547 28.32 -13.61 -18.00
CA GLN A 547 29.40 -13.47 -18.98
C GLN A 547 29.15 -14.36 -20.19
N ASP A 548 28.78 -15.62 -19.95
CA ASP A 548 28.49 -16.62 -20.98
C ASP A 548 26.98 -16.87 -21.13
N LEU A 549 26.23 -15.78 -21.32
CA LEU A 549 24.77 -15.81 -21.32
C LEU A 549 24.17 -16.75 -22.38
N PRO A 550 24.63 -16.78 -23.65
CA PRO A 550 24.09 -17.69 -24.66
C PRO A 550 24.19 -19.16 -24.24
N ASN A 551 25.39 -19.63 -23.86
CA ASN A 551 25.57 -21.02 -23.45
C ASN A 551 24.85 -21.33 -22.13
N THR A 552 24.72 -20.36 -21.23
CA THR A 552 23.96 -20.51 -19.99
C THR A 552 22.49 -20.81 -20.28
N LEU A 553 21.87 -20.06 -21.20
CA LEU A 553 20.48 -20.29 -21.60
C LEU A 553 20.29 -21.58 -22.39
N GLU A 554 21.22 -21.91 -23.29
CA GLU A 554 21.20 -23.18 -24.02
C GLU A 554 21.26 -24.39 -23.08
N LYS A 555 22.20 -24.38 -22.13
CA LYS A 555 22.33 -25.42 -21.11
C LYS A 555 21.09 -25.50 -20.22
N ALA A 556 20.52 -24.37 -19.83
CA ALA A 556 19.30 -24.34 -19.01
C ALA A 556 18.10 -24.92 -19.78
N TYR A 557 17.92 -24.53 -21.04
CA TYR A 557 16.85 -25.05 -21.88
C TYR A 557 17.00 -26.55 -22.17
N ALA A 558 18.23 -27.02 -22.41
CA ALA A 558 18.52 -28.43 -22.66
C ALA A 558 18.22 -29.38 -21.48
N LYS A 559 18.07 -28.86 -20.26
CA LYS A 559 17.62 -29.66 -19.10
C LYS A 559 16.18 -30.17 -19.24
N GLY A 560 15.36 -29.50 -20.06
CA GLY A 560 13.96 -29.88 -20.29
C GLY A 560 12.95 -29.26 -19.32
N ASP A 561 13.40 -28.54 -18.29
CA ASP A 561 12.52 -27.96 -17.26
C ASP A 561 11.70 -26.75 -17.74
N HIS A 562 12.08 -26.15 -18.89
CA HIS A 562 11.47 -24.89 -19.38
C HIS A 562 9.96 -25.02 -19.61
N GLY A 563 9.49 -26.13 -20.17
CA GLY A 563 8.05 -26.34 -20.39
C GLY A 563 7.26 -26.41 -19.08
N ASP A 564 7.84 -26.99 -18.04
CA ASP A 564 7.22 -27.00 -16.72
C ASP A 564 7.20 -25.60 -16.08
N MET A 565 8.27 -24.82 -16.26
CA MET A 565 8.31 -23.42 -15.81
C MET A 565 7.19 -22.61 -16.48
N VAL A 566 7.01 -22.74 -17.80
CA VAL A 566 5.95 -22.04 -18.55
C VAL A 566 4.56 -22.36 -18.01
N ARG A 567 4.27 -23.65 -17.76
CA ARG A 567 2.99 -24.06 -17.16
C ARG A 567 2.77 -23.48 -15.77
N ARG A 568 3.81 -23.47 -14.93
CA ARG A 568 3.75 -22.91 -13.58
C ARG A 568 3.50 -21.40 -13.56
N LEU A 569 3.90 -20.66 -14.60
CA LEU A 569 3.62 -19.23 -14.69
C LEU A 569 2.11 -18.93 -14.69
N ARG A 570 1.25 -19.87 -15.11
CA ARG A 570 -0.21 -19.71 -15.04
C ARG A 570 -0.72 -19.61 -13.60
N TYR A 571 -0.12 -20.38 -12.69
CA TYR A 571 -0.42 -20.31 -11.25
C TYR A 571 0.17 -19.04 -10.63
N VAL A 572 1.39 -18.67 -11.02
CA VAL A 572 2.04 -17.45 -10.53
C VAL A 572 1.27 -16.21 -10.98
N HIS A 573 0.67 -16.25 -12.17
CA HIS A 573 -0.20 -15.19 -12.67
C HIS A 573 -1.35 -14.89 -11.71
N GLU A 574 -2.06 -15.92 -11.22
CA GLU A 574 -3.15 -15.72 -10.24
C GLU A 574 -2.65 -15.11 -8.93
N VAL A 575 -1.47 -15.52 -8.47
CA VAL A 575 -0.82 -14.93 -7.30
C VAL A 575 -0.44 -13.46 -7.53
N TYR A 576 -0.19 -13.06 -8.78
CA TYR A 576 0.28 -11.72 -9.12
C TYR A 576 -0.85 -10.73 -9.40
N ILE A 577 -2.06 -11.22 -9.66
CA ILE A 577 -3.25 -10.39 -9.78
C ILE A 577 -3.73 -10.03 -8.38
N MET A 578 -3.56 -8.76 -8.02
CA MET A 578 -4.02 -8.25 -6.73
C MET A 578 -5.51 -7.94 -6.71
N GLU A 579 -6.12 -7.59 -7.84
CA GLU A 579 -7.48 -7.03 -7.90
C GLU A 579 -8.57 -8.07 -8.16
N ASP A 580 -9.63 -8.01 -7.35
CA ASP A 580 -10.89 -8.70 -7.61
C ASP A 580 -11.90 -7.81 -8.37
N GLU A 581 -11.95 -6.50 -8.09
CA GLU A 581 -12.99 -5.61 -8.64
C GLU A 581 -12.78 -5.14 -10.09
N LEU A 582 -11.58 -5.29 -10.67
CA LEU A 582 -11.36 -5.10 -12.11
C LEU A 582 -11.63 -6.36 -12.93
N THR A 583 -12.06 -7.43 -12.27
CA THR A 583 -12.85 -8.41 -12.97
C THR A 583 -14.27 -7.83 -13.08
N ASP A 584 -14.46 -6.95 -14.07
CA ASP A 584 -15.78 -6.72 -14.65
C ASP A 584 -16.47 -8.09 -14.71
N GLU A 585 -17.75 -8.14 -14.40
CA GLU A 585 -18.56 -9.32 -14.61
C GLU A 585 -18.24 -9.95 -15.98
N ALA A 586 -17.98 -9.13 -17.01
CA ALA A 586 -17.48 -9.56 -18.32
C ALA A 586 -16.12 -10.28 -18.29
N TYR A 587 -15.13 -9.85 -17.52
CA TYR A 587 -13.83 -10.52 -17.40
C TYR A 587 -13.93 -11.83 -16.60
N ARG A 588 -14.74 -11.89 -15.53
CA ARG A 588 -15.04 -13.15 -14.81
C ARG A 588 -15.78 -14.13 -15.70
N GLN A 589 -16.73 -13.64 -16.50
CA GLN A 589 -17.44 -14.44 -17.49
C GLN A 589 -16.50 -14.95 -18.60
N ALA A 590 -15.52 -14.14 -19.02
CA ALA A 590 -14.52 -14.54 -20.00
C ALA A 590 -13.46 -15.50 -19.45
N HIS A 591 -13.18 -15.46 -18.14
CA HIS A 591 -12.17 -16.27 -17.46
C HIS A 591 -12.76 -16.95 -16.21
N PRO A 592 -13.67 -17.92 -16.38
CA PRO A 592 -14.32 -18.61 -15.25
C PRO A 592 -13.35 -19.44 -14.40
N ASN A 593 -12.12 -19.63 -14.88
CA ASN A 593 -11.04 -20.36 -14.23
C ASN A 593 -9.98 -19.39 -13.67
N ASN A 594 -10.37 -18.29 -13.03
CA ASN A 594 -9.45 -17.48 -12.24
C ASN A 594 -9.72 -17.68 -10.74
N VAL A 595 -8.69 -17.50 -9.92
CA VAL A 595 -8.80 -17.59 -8.47
C VAL A 595 -8.93 -16.18 -7.89
N THR A 596 -10.17 -15.79 -7.62
CA THR A 596 -10.51 -14.53 -6.94
C THR A 596 -9.70 -14.35 -5.65
N ASP A 597 -9.19 -13.13 -5.44
CA ASP A 597 -8.40 -12.69 -4.28
C ASP A 597 -7.06 -13.43 -4.05
N ALA A 598 -6.58 -14.26 -4.99
CA ALA A 598 -5.34 -15.03 -4.82
C ALA A 598 -4.10 -14.15 -4.50
N GLY A 599 -3.97 -12.99 -5.16
CA GLY A 599 -2.87 -12.07 -4.87
C GLY A 599 -2.95 -11.47 -3.48
N LEU A 600 -4.14 -11.00 -3.06
CA LEU A 600 -4.32 -10.50 -1.70
C LEU A 600 -4.12 -11.61 -0.65
N ALA A 601 -4.67 -12.80 -0.89
CA ALA A 601 -4.49 -13.96 -0.03
C ALA A 601 -3.00 -14.29 0.14
N THR A 602 -2.21 -14.20 -0.93
CA THR A 602 -0.76 -14.43 -0.89
C THR A 602 -0.03 -13.33 -0.11
N ALA A 603 -0.40 -12.06 -0.29
CA ALA A 603 0.15 -10.97 0.50
C ALA A 603 -0.12 -11.16 2.00
N LEU A 604 -1.36 -11.53 2.36
CA LEU A 604 -1.75 -11.82 3.74
C LEU A 604 -1.05 -13.06 4.29
N ALA A 605 -0.85 -14.11 3.49
CA ALA A 605 -0.09 -15.29 3.90
C ALA A 605 1.37 -14.93 4.19
N SER A 606 1.98 -14.10 3.34
CA SER A 606 3.33 -13.59 3.55
C SER A 606 3.45 -12.83 4.88
N ILE A 607 2.51 -11.93 5.17
CA ILE A 607 2.44 -11.23 6.47
C ILE A 607 2.23 -12.22 7.62
N ALA A 608 1.31 -13.17 7.48
CA ALA A 608 0.97 -14.13 8.53
C ALA A 608 2.18 -14.97 8.94
N MET A 609 2.98 -15.39 7.96
CA MET A 609 4.21 -16.15 8.18
C MET A 609 5.24 -15.34 8.98
N VAL A 610 5.45 -14.07 8.63
CA VAL A 610 6.48 -13.24 9.29
C VAL A 610 6.06 -12.73 10.67
N THR A 611 4.75 -12.60 10.93
CA THR A 611 4.22 -12.16 12.23
C THR A 611 3.73 -13.29 13.12
N ASN A 612 3.87 -14.54 12.68
CA ASN A 612 3.49 -15.74 13.41
C ASN A 612 2.00 -15.75 13.83
N VAL A 613 1.13 -15.32 12.92
CA VAL A 613 -0.33 -15.46 13.06
C VAL A 613 -0.86 -16.49 12.07
N VAL A 614 -2.12 -16.88 12.23
CA VAL A 614 -2.79 -17.80 11.31
C VAL A 614 -3.65 -16.99 10.34
N LEU A 615 -3.54 -17.32 9.05
CA LEU A 615 -4.35 -16.72 8.01
C LEU A 615 -5.85 -17.05 8.22
N PRO A 616 -6.79 -16.10 7.98
CA PRO A 616 -8.21 -16.38 8.18
C PRO A 616 -8.71 -17.49 7.25
N PRO A 617 -9.75 -18.26 7.66
CA PRO A 617 -10.22 -19.44 6.93
C PRO A 617 -10.51 -19.18 5.46
N TYR A 618 -11.15 -18.05 5.14
CA TYR A 618 -11.47 -17.67 3.76
C TYR A 618 -10.22 -17.68 2.86
N PHE A 619 -9.19 -16.93 3.23
CA PHE A 619 -7.97 -16.83 2.43
C PHE A 619 -7.16 -18.13 2.40
N ARG A 620 -7.24 -18.95 3.46
CA ARG A 620 -6.67 -20.30 3.43
C ARG A 620 -7.36 -21.16 2.38
N THR A 621 -8.70 -21.16 2.32
CA THR A 621 -9.45 -21.89 1.30
C THR A 621 -9.09 -21.41 -0.11
N THR A 622 -8.96 -20.10 -0.32
CA THR A 622 -8.49 -19.54 -1.60
C THR A 622 -7.11 -20.09 -2.00
N LEU A 623 -6.14 -20.10 -1.08
CA LEU A 623 -4.80 -20.61 -1.35
C LEU A 623 -4.74 -22.13 -1.50
N CYS A 624 -5.56 -22.87 -0.76
CA CYS A 624 -5.68 -24.32 -0.91
C CYS A 624 -6.29 -24.69 -2.26
N HIS A 625 -7.33 -23.97 -2.70
CA HIS A 625 -7.90 -24.12 -4.03
C HIS A 625 -6.83 -23.86 -5.11
N LEU A 626 -6.11 -22.74 -5.04
CA LEU A 626 -5.03 -22.42 -5.97
C LEU A 626 -3.92 -23.49 -5.98
N ALA A 627 -3.58 -24.04 -4.81
CA ALA A 627 -2.51 -25.02 -4.69
C ALA A 627 -2.88 -26.42 -5.21
N TYR A 628 -4.12 -26.88 -4.98
CA TYR A 628 -4.46 -28.30 -5.16
C TYR A 628 -5.64 -28.57 -6.09
N ASP A 629 -6.54 -27.61 -6.27
CA ASP A 629 -7.79 -27.82 -7.03
C ASP A 629 -7.83 -26.99 -8.33
N PHE A 630 -6.96 -26.00 -8.46
CA PHE A 630 -6.91 -25.13 -9.62
C PHE A 630 -6.21 -25.79 -10.81
N LEU A 631 -6.86 -25.72 -11.98
CA LEU A 631 -6.41 -26.32 -13.25
C LEU A 631 -6.07 -27.81 -13.11
N ASP A 632 -4.80 -28.19 -13.29
CA ASP A 632 -4.34 -29.58 -13.20
C ASP A 632 -3.91 -30.00 -11.77
N GLY A 633 -4.23 -29.18 -10.76
CA GLY A 633 -3.94 -29.45 -9.35
C GLY A 633 -2.46 -29.30 -8.95
N ARG A 634 -1.62 -28.73 -9.84
CA ARG A 634 -0.16 -28.62 -9.62
C ARG A 634 0.30 -27.28 -9.06
N GLY A 635 -0.62 -26.44 -8.58
CA GLY A 635 -0.27 -25.13 -8.02
C GLY A 635 0.64 -25.21 -6.80
N HIS A 636 0.57 -26.29 -6.02
CA HIS A 636 1.44 -26.52 -4.87
C HIS A 636 2.93 -26.51 -5.23
N GLU A 637 3.29 -26.76 -6.50
CA GLU A 637 4.67 -26.76 -6.96
C GLU A 637 5.32 -25.37 -6.98
N ILE A 638 4.55 -24.29 -7.02
CA ILE A 638 5.10 -22.91 -7.03
C ILE A 638 5.29 -22.34 -5.63
N PHE A 639 4.77 -23.01 -4.60
CA PHE A 639 4.85 -22.56 -3.21
C PHE A 639 5.99 -23.24 -2.46
N LYS A 640 6.60 -22.51 -1.53
CA LYS A 640 7.53 -23.09 -0.56
C LYS A 640 6.78 -24.01 0.40
N LYS A 641 7.50 -25.01 0.91
CA LYS A 641 6.96 -25.96 1.89
C LYS A 641 6.34 -25.26 3.12
N ASP A 642 7.06 -24.32 3.70
CA ASP A 642 6.59 -23.61 4.90
C ASP A 642 5.32 -22.78 4.62
N ALA A 643 5.18 -22.27 3.39
CA ALA A 643 3.97 -21.57 2.97
C ALA A 643 2.80 -22.54 2.86
N LEU A 644 2.96 -23.68 2.17
CA LEU A 644 1.92 -24.72 2.08
C LEU A 644 1.48 -25.22 3.46
N ASP A 645 2.44 -25.41 4.37
CA ASP A 645 2.14 -25.83 5.75
C ASP A 645 1.35 -24.73 6.49
N SER A 646 1.62 -23.44 6.23
CA SER A 646 0.88 -22.31 6.79
C SER A 646 -0.55 -22.14 6.25
N PHE A 647 -0.87 -22.70 5.08
CA PHE A 647 -2.21 -22.64 4.51
C PHE A 647 -3.19 -23.56 5.26
N HIS A 648 -2.68 -24.53 6.03
CA HIS A 648 -3.48 -25.51 6.77
C HIS A 648 -4.51 -26.28 5.90
N CYS A 649 -4.17 -26.58 4.64
CA CYS A 649 -5.04 -27.37 3.76
C CYS A 649 -5.27 -28.77 4.36
N SER A 650 -6.52 -29.24 4.29
CA SER A 650 -6.97 -30.55 4.74
C SER A 650 -6.29 -31.69 3.97
N GLN A 651 -6.31 -32.90 4.55
CA GLN A 651 -5.78 -34.08 3.85
C GLN A 651 -6.56 -34.44 2.58
N ALA A 652 -7.83 -34.07 2.47
CA ALA A 652 -8.62 -34.30 1.27
C ALA A 652 -8.12 -33.41 0.12
N GLU A 653 -7.93 -32.12 0.39
CA GLU A 653 -7.35 -31.16 -0.57
C GLU A 653 -5.93 -31.59 -0.99
N ARG A 654 -5.10 -32.08 -0.06
CA ARG A 654 -3.73 -32.55 -0.40
C ARG A 654 -3.68 -33.85 -1.23
N ARG A 655 -4.76 -34.65 -1.27
CA ARG A 655 -4.80 -35.96 -1.93
C ARG A 655 -5.47 -35.93 -3.31
N ALA A 656 -5.98 -34.77 -3.75
CA ALA A 656 -6.57 -34.60 -5.07
C ALA A 656 -5.54 -34.61 -6.22
N VAL A 657 -4.25 -34.72 -5.88
CA VAL A 657 -3.08 -34.75 -6.80
C VAL A 657 -2.62 -36.17 -7.11
#